data_AF-A0A9D2VIQ6-F1
#
_entry.id   AF-A0A9D2VIQ6-F1
#
_cell.length_a   1.000
_cell.length_b   1.000
_cell.length_c   1.000
_cell.angle_alpha   90.00
_cell.angle_beta   90.00
_cell.angle_gamma   90.00
#
_symmetry.space_group_name_H-M   'P 1'
#
loop_
_entity.id
_entity.type
_entity.pdbx_description
1 polymer ?
#
loop_
_entity_poly.entity_id
_entity_poly.type
_entity_poly.pdbx_seq_one_letter_code
_entity_poly.pdbx_strand_id
1 'polypeptide(L)'
;MSTFGLIGLLVAFAGVAVSAVCLVAGALMRKRKRDLGETLTWAGHIAVFLSLAGLTVCCGILVYCFMTGDMTIEYVLNYHSDASGDFAWLYKLAGLWAGRQGSLLFWAWLIAVFNAVVAARNLKAPKRLDAMALLVSQVVLAAFVCVLLFSESNMPFTATPAKYFDASGNLTSAASLFGMNTLLEHWAMAIHPPTLFVGYAGLTIPFAYAIAALIVNDPSKEWVVRSQRYALFSWLFLGIGIGLGAVWAYVVLGWGGYWGWDPVENASLLSWLVGVALIHSFTVYRQRGAFKRWSVMCACLTFSFVIVGTFISRSGLVQSVHAFEGDPVSLVLFGALIGLSVLAGIVGLVVRWRSFGPAAEGSDDVESMVSKDAAYYFNNVIMVVFTLLLTYLTVASALPSWLPLGGQTVSTGTYDAIARPLGVVYLAILAVCPLLSWGRTEGRQFRKRARVPGALALVLFAVLMVYFATYLLPSYNANLDYYTGLAASGDASAEEMLSVLNPSWYYNGLAVVGFFVASVLFFNSLFMLGRTIRGYQKGHGGNALAAAWGLLVNRASTFGGFVAHLGMAVILVGLIGSSMYVTERVGYVDYDEETDTASAPFTIQDFTLTYTGSAVEPQGNGDDILYTVYYDVDKDGQALGTVNPTVQFVQSTQQQKLVASVISFPTEDLFVVYRGVNTEGDLSMDVRVNPLISFVWAGFFLLMAGIVVSTFGRRGASRKLAGVEDEEARLEAKAKKATSGDAGGVVVAASYEASIESDGARTVVEERAVVVTASSSDDGAENAPADDEGGKRG
;
A
#
# COMPACT_ATOMS: atom_id res chain seq x y z
N MET A 1 19.44 20.99 -23.42
CA MET A 1 18.68 19.82 -22.92
C MET A 1 17.16 19.97 -23.04
N SER A 2 16.59 21.13 -22.70
CA SER A 2 15.15 21.45 -22.82
C SER A 2 14.48 20.93 -24.11
N THR A 3 14.97 21.29 -25.30
CA THR A 3 14.37 20.88 -26.59
C THR A 3 14.31 19.37 -26.77
N PHE A 4 15.37 18.64 -26.40
CA PHE A 4 15.39 17.19 -26.49
C PHE A 4 14.37 16.54 -25.56
N GLY A 5 14.21 17.10 -24.35
CA GLY A 5 13.19 16.65 -23.39
C GLY A 5 11.77 16.84 -23.93
N LEU A 6 11.49 18.00 -24.52
CA LEU A 6 10.20 18.28 -25.17
C LEU A 6 9.93 17.32 -26.35
N ILE A 7 10.92 17.05 -27.20
CA ILE A 7 10.80 16.07 -28.29
C ILE A 7 10.46 14.68 -27.72
N GLY A 8 11.14 14.25 -26.65
CA GLY A 8 10.83 12.99 -25.97
C GLY A 8 9.38 12.93 -25.50
N LEU A 9 8.85 14.03 -24.97
CA LEU A 9 7.46 14.12 -24.50
C LEU A 9 6.45 14.09 -25.64
N LEU A 10 6.76 14.73 -26.78
CA LEU A 10 5.96 14.66 -28.00
C LEU A 10 5.93 13.23 -28.59
N VAL A 11 7.08 12.54 -28.58
CA VAL A 11 7.16 11.12 -28.97
C VAL A 11 6.32 10.26 -28.02
N ALA A 12 6.36 10.54 -26.72
CA ALA A 12 5.54 9.85 -25.74
C ALA A 12 4.04 10.02 -26.03
N PHE A 13 3.62 11.26 -26.27
CA PHE A 13 2.24 11.59 -26.62
C PHE A 13 1.78 10.90 -27.90
N ALA A 14 2.60 10.92 -28.96
CA ALA A 14 2.32 10.22 -30.21
C ALA A 14 2.19 8.70 -29.99
N GLY A 15 3.08 8.10 -29.20
CA GLY A 15 3.02 6.67 -28.86
C GLY A 15 1.72 6.27 -28.16
N VAL A 16 1.30 7.04 -27.15
CA VAL A 16 0.03 6.79 -26.44
C VAL A 16 -1.17 6.97 -27.37
N ALA A 17 -1.20 8.05 -28.16
CA ALA A 17 -2.30 8.33 -29.08
C ALA A 17 -2.45 7.22 -30.14
N VAL A 18 -1.34 6.82 -30.78
CA VAL A 18 -1.33 5.72 -31.76
C VAL A 18 -1.76 4.41 -31.11
N SER A 19 -1.25 4.10 -29.91
CA SER A 19 -1.64 2.89 -29.18
C SER A 19 -3.15 2.84 -28.92
N ALA A 20 -3.71 3.92 -28.36
CA ALA A 20 -5.13 4.01 -28.04
C ALA A 20 -6.01 3.89 -29.31
N VAL A 21 -5.68 4.63 -30.37
CA VAL A 21 -6.42 4.59 -31.65
C VAL A 21 -6.37 3.20 -32.27
N CYS A 22 -5.20 2.56 -32.32
CA CYS A 22 -5.03 1.22 -32.87
C CYS A 22 -5.80 0.16 -32.05
N LEU A 23 -5.81 0.24 -30.72
CA LEU A 23 -6.56 -0.68 -29.87
C LEU A 23 -8.08 -0.51 -30.03
N VAL A 24 -8.58 0.73 -30.11
CA VAL A 24 -10.00 1.02 -30.40
C VAL A 24 -10.39 0.52 -31.78
N ALA A 25 -9.62 0.89 -32.81
CA ALA A 25 -9.87 0.48 -34.19
C ALA A 25 -9.79 -1.06 -34.32
N GLY A 26 -8.83 -1.70 -33.67
CA GLY A 26 -8.70 -3.16 -33.61
C GLY A 26 -9.93 -3.83 -32.99
N ALA A 27 -10.43 -3.30 -31.87
CA ALA A 27 -11.64 -3.81 -31.22
C ALA A 27 -12.90 -3.66 -32.09
N LEU A 28 -13.06 -2.54 -32.80
CA LEU A 28 -14.18 -2.27 -33.70
C LEU A 28 -14.12 -3.13 -34.96
N MET A 29 -12.93 -3.25 -35.58
CA MET A 29 -12.74 -3.96 -36.84
C MET A 29 -12.76 -5.47 -36.69
N ARG A 30 -12.46 -6.02 -35.50
CA ARG A 30 -12.47 -7.48 -35.27
C ARG A 30 -13.82 -8.14 -35.59
N LYS A 31 -14.93 -7.42 -35.45
CA LYS A 31 -16.27 -7.90 -35.82
C LYS A 31 -16.54 -7.90 -37.34
N ARG A 32 -15.85 -7.05 -38.10
CA ARG A 32 -16.07 -6.86 -39.56
C ARG A 32 -15.01 -7.57 -40.40
N LYS A 33 -13.73 -7.41 -40.04
CA LYS A 33 -12.55 -7.97 -40.71
C LYS A 33 -11.56 -8.43 -39.63
N ARG A 34 -11.58 -9.73 -39.33
CA ARG A 34 -10.80 -10.31 -38.22
C ARG A 34 -9.30 -10.02 -38.32
N ASP A 35 -8.70 -10.27 -39.48
CA ASP A 35 -7.25 -10.12 -39.69
C ASP A 35 -6.79 -8.66 -39.52
N LEU A 36 -7.56 -7.71 -40.08
CA LEU A 36 -7.28 -6.28 -39.90
C LEU A 36 -7.42 -5.86 -38.42
N GLY A 37 -8.42 -6.40 -37.71
CA GLY A 37 -8.60 -6.15 -36.28
C GLY A 37 -7.44 -6.70 -35.43
N GLU A 38 -6.92 -7.88 -35.78
CA GLU A 38 -5.76 -8.49 -35.12
C GLU A 38 -4.48 -7.68 -35.39
N THR A 39 -4.23 -7.26 -36.64
CA THR A 39 -3.09 -6.41 -37.02
C THR A 39 -3.12 -5.06 -36.30
N LEU A 40 -4.28 -4.40 -36.23
CA LEU A 40 -4.43 -3.12 -35.51
C LEU A 40 -4.22 -3.30 -34.01
N THR A 41 -4.73 -4.39 -33.42
CA THR A 41 -4.51 -4.68 -32.00
C THR A 41 -3.02 -4.89 -31.71
N TRP A 42 -2.31 -5.61 -32.58
CA TRP A 42 -0.86 -5.82 -32.48
C TRP A 42 -0.10 -4.50 -32.63
N ALA A 43 -0.44 -3.66 -33.62
CA ALA A 43 0.16 -2.33 -33.78
C ALA A 43 -0.04 -1.46 -32.52
N GLY A 44 -1.22 -1.55 -31.89
CA GLY A 44 -1.49 -0.89 -30.62
C GLY A 44 -0.58 -1.34 -29.49
N HIS A 45 -0.23 -2.63 -29.41
CA HIS A 45 0.73 -3.15 -28.41
C HIS A 45 2.15 -2.67 -28.70
N ILE A 46 2.56 -2.61 -29.97
CA ILE A 46 3.89 -2.12 -30.36
C ILE A 46 4.04 -0.62 -30.04
N ALA A 47 3.00 0.17 -30.29
CA ALA A 47 3.01 1.62 -30.02
C ALA A 47 3.21 1.97 -28.53
N VAL A 48 2.90 1.05 -27.60
CA VAL A 48 3.21 1.23 -26.16
C VAL A 48 4.71 1.37 -25.91
N PHE A 49 5.55 0.71 -26.69
CA PHE A 49 7.00 0.84 -26.52
C PHE A 49 7.52 2.20 -26.99
N LEU A 50 6.81 2.87 -27.90
CA LEU A 50 7.13 4.24 -28.31
C LEU A 50 6.89 5.23 -27.16
N SER A 51 5.78 5.08 -26.43
CA SER A 51 5.51 5.93 -25.26
C SER A 51 6.50 5.69 -24.12
N LEU A 52 6.85 4.42 -23.86
CA LEU A 52 7.91 4.08 -22.91
C LEU A 52 9.26 4.70 -23.32
N ALA A 53 9.65 4.58 -24.59
CA ALA A 53 10.93 5.12 -25.08
C ALA A 53 10.99 6.64 -24.92
N GLY A 54 9.94 7.37 -25.32
CA GLY A 54 9.86 8.82 -25.15
C GLY A 54 10.00 9.25 -23.70
N LEU A 55 9.24 8.64 -22.78
CA LEU A 55 9.29 8.96 -21.34
C LEU A 55 10.62 8.55 -20.69
N THR A 56 11.25 7.48 -21.17
CA THR A 56 12.58 7.05 -20.70
C THR A 56 13.65 8.08 -21.08
N VAL A 57 13.60 8.60 -22.30
CA VAL A 57 14.49 9.69 -22.74
C VAL A 57 14.25 10.95 -21.88
N CYS A 58 12.99 11.31 -21.63
CA CYS A 58 12.66 12.44 -20.76
C CYS A 58 13.25 12.30 -19.35
N CYS A 59 13.04 11.15 -18.68
CA CYS A 59 13.62 10.91 -17.35
C CYS A 59 15.15 10.89 -17.41
N GLY A 60 15.73 10.26 -18.43
CA GLY A 60 17.18 10.18 -18.62
C GLY A 60 17.84 11.56 -18.79
N ILE A 61 17.18 12.50 -19.49
CA ILE A 61 17.66 13.88 -19.64
C ILE A 61 17.68 14.59 -18.28
N LEU A 62 16.60 14.52 -17.49
CA LEU A 62 16.59 15.15 -16.17
C LEU A 62 17.63 14.54 -15.23
N VAL A 63 17.73 13.20 -15.19
CA VAL A 63 18.74 12.50 -14.39
C VAL A 63 20.15 12.91 -14.81
N TYR A 64 20.43 12.98 -16.12
CA TYR A 64 21.70 13.49 -16.62
C TYR A 64 21.97 14.90 -16.09
N CYS A 65 21.02 15.82 -16.24
CA CYS A 65 21.19 17.20 -15.80
C CYS A 65 21.44 17.32 -14.29
N PHE A 66 20.68 16.60 -13.45
CA PHE A 66 20.92 16.60 -12.00
C PHE A 66 22.28 16.02 -11.62
N MET A 67 22.71 14.95 -12.29
CA MET A 67 23.99 14.29 -11.99
C MET A 67 25.19 15.14 -12.44
N THR A 68 25.07 15.86 -13.55
CA THR A 68 26.15 16.71 -14.08
C THR A 68 26.11 18.16 -13.59
N GLY A 69 25.06 18.57 -12.87
CA GLY A 69 24.85 19.97 -12.49
C GLY A 69 24.50 20.88 -13.68
N ASP A 70 23.89 20.34 -14.74
CA ASP A 70 23.44 21.12 -15.89
C ASP A 70 22.13 21.84 -15.56
N MET A 71 22.25 23.12 -15.20
CA MET A 71 21.12 23.97 -14.79
C MET A 71 20.38 24.61 -15.98
N THR A 72 20.56 24.14 -17.22
CA THR A 72 19.87 24.72 -18.40
C THR A 72 18.36 24.48 -18.43
N ILE A 73 17.85 23.58 -17.58
CA ILE A 73 16.42 23.33 -17.37
C ILE A 73 16.00 23.94 -16.04
N GLU A 74 14.93 24.74 -16.04
CA GLU A 74 14.48 25.47 -14.86
C GLU A 74 14.09 24.55 -13.71
N TYR A 75 13.49 23.39 -14.03
CA TYR A 75 13.21 22.37 -13.03
C TYR A 75 14.48 21.86 -12.33
N VAL A 76 15.60 21.74 -13.04
CA VAL A 76 16.85 21.27 -12.44
C VAL A 76 17.42 22.34 -11.52
N LEU A 77 17.39 23.61 -11.94
CA LEU A 77 17.79 24.73 -11.08
C LEU A 77 16.98 24.76 -9.76
N ASN A 78 15.67 24.54 -9.81
CA ASN A 78 14.82 24.64 -8.62
C ASN A 78 14.96 23.45 -7.64
N TYR A 79 15.46 22.31 -8.09
CA TYR A 79 15.40 21.06 -7.31
C TYR A 79 16.72 20.28 -7.33
N HIS A 80 17.85 20.95 -7.54
CA HIS A 80 19.17 20.33 -7.40
C HIS A 80 19.55 20.18 -5.93
N SER A 81 20.54 19.34 -5.66
CA SER A 81 21.12 19.14 -4.33
C SER A 81 22.63 19.33 -4.42
N ASP A 82 23.14 20.13 -3.49
CA ASP A 82 24.56 20.39 -3.29
C ASP A 82 25.15 19.54 -2.16
N ALA A 83 24.39 18.55 -1.68
CA ALA A 83 24.85 17.63 -0.68
C ALA A 83 26.14 16.92 -1.13
N SER A 84 27.04 16.74 -0.16
CA SER A 84 28.31 16.03 -0.32
C SER A 84 28.33 14.77 0.55
N GLY A 85 29.24 13.83 0.26
CA GLY A 85 29.35 12.54 0.97
C GLY A 85 28.75 11.34 0.23
N ASP A 86 28.66 10.20 0.91
CA ASP A 86 28.38 8.88 0.30
C ASP A 86 26.98 8.78 -0.35
N PHE A 87 26.00 9.53 0.17
CA PHE A 87 24.62 9.57 -0.34
C PHE A 87 24.33 10.74 -1.29
N ALA A 88 25.32 11.58 -1.62
CA ALA A 88 25.12 12.74 -2.48
C ALA A 88 24.49 12.40 -3.85
N TRP A 89 24.89 11.29 -4.46
CA TRP A 89 24.33 10.83 -5.73
C TRP A 89 22.83 10.52 -5.63
N LEU A 90 22.38 10.00 -4.48
CA LEU A 90 20.98 9.65 -4.24
C LEU A 90 20.13 10.92 -4.13
N TYR A 91 20.64 11.96 -3.47
CA TYR A 91 19.96 13.25 -3.37
C TYR A 91 19.89 13.95 -4.72
N LYS A 92 20.98 13.96 -5.51
CA LYS A 92 20.95 14.42 -6.90
C LYS A 92 19.93 13.64 -7.75
N LEU A 93 19.88 12.32 -7.62
CA LEU A 93 18.86 11.50 -8.29
C LEU A 93 17.45 11.89 -7.86
N ALA A 94 17.25 12.17 -6.57
CA ALA A 94 15.96 12.54 -6.00
C ALA A 94 15.37 13.82 -6.59
N GLY A 95 16.20 14.70 -7.16
CA GLY A 95 15.75 15.85 -7.96
C GLY A 95 14.71 15.46 -9.03
N LEU A 96 14.81 14.25 -9.61
CA LEU A 96 13.82 13.75 -10.59
C LEU A 96 12.39 13.75 -10.04
N TRP A 97 12.19 13.51 -8.75
CA TRP A 97 10.86 13.48 -8.12
C TRP A 97 10.68 14.48 -6.98
N ALA A 98 11.67 15.33 -6.72
CA ALA A 98 11.63 16.35 -5.67
C ALA A 98 10.56 17.42 -5.90
N GLY A 99 10.30 17.74 -7.17
CA GLY A 99 9.36 18.78 -7.61
C GLY A 99 8.12 18.23 -8.32
N ARG A 100 7.23 19.15 -8.71
CA ARG A 100 5.96 18.81 -9.37
C ARG A 100 6.12 18.14 -10.72
N GLN A 101 6.84 18.81 -11.61
CA GLN A 101 6.94 18.42 -13.01
C GLN A 101 7.67 17.08 -13.15
N GLY A 102 8.78 16.91 -12.42
CA GLY A 102 9.58 15.69 -12.47
C GLY A 102 8.88 14.47 -11.87
N SER A 103 8.19 14.60 -10.72
CA SER A 103 7.45 13.46 -10.16
C SER A 103 6.25 13.03 -11.01
N LEU A 104 5.53 13.95 -11.66
CA LEU A 104 4.51 13.61 -12.65
C LEU A 104 5.09 12.89 -13.86
N LEU A 105 6.26 13.33 -14.35
CA LEU A 105 6.99 12.66 -15.42
C LEU A 105 7.43 11.25 -15.01
N PHE A 106 8.01 11.10 -13.82
CA PHE A 106 8.44 9.83 -13.27
C PHE A 106 7.26 8.86 -13.12
N TRP A 107 6.10 9.37 -12.70
CA TRP A 107 4.91 8.55 -12.58
C TRP A 107 4.33 8.13 -13.93
N ALA A 108 4.27 9.05 -14.91
CA ALA A 108 3.90 8.70 -16.28
C ALA A 108 4.82 7.61 -16.85
N TRP A 109 6.12 7.72 -16.61
CA TRP A 109 7.12 6.72 -16.99
C TRP A 109 6.85 5.36 -16.34
N LEU A 110 6.56 5.32 -15.03
CA LEU A 110 6.23 4.07 -14.35
C LEU A 110 4.96 3.41 -14.90
N ILE A 111 3.90 4.18 -15.19
CA ILE A 111 2.68 3.64 -15.84
C ILE A 111 3.04 3.06 -17.22
N ALA A 112 3.88 3.75 -18.00
CA ALA A 112 4.36 3.26 -19.29
C ALA A 112 5.17 1.95 -19.17
N VAL A 113 6.00 1.81 -18.12
CA VAL A 113 6.71 0.55 -17.81
C VAL A 113 5.72 -0.58 -17.56
N PHE A 114 4.72 -0.39 -16.69
CA PHE A 114 3.70 -1.41 -16.44
C PHE A 114 2.91 -1.77 -17.71
N ASN A 115 2.55 -0.78 -18.52
CA ASN A 115 1.86 -0.99 -19.79
C ASN A 115 2.73 -1.79 -20.78
N ALA A 116 4.03 -1.50 -20.86
CA ALA A 116 4.96 -2.24 -21.69
C ALA A 116 5.10 -3.70 -21.22
N VAL A 117 5.11 -3.96 -19.92
CA VAL A 117 5.10 -5.34 -19.39
C VAL A 117 3.82 -6.09 -19.78
N VAL A 118 2.65 -5.44 -19.66
CA VAL A 118 1.36 -6.03 -20.08
C VAL A 118 1.34 -6.27 -21.59
N ALA A 119 1.81 -5.31 -22.38
CA ALA A 119 1.90 -5.44 -23.83
C ALA A 119 2.84 -6.57 -24.25
N ALA A 120 4.06 -6.61 -23.71
CA ALA A 120 5.07 -7.63 -24.02
C ALA A 120 4.58 -9.05 -23.74
N ARG A 121 3.90 -9.25 -22.60
CA ARG A 121 3.37 -10.57 -22.21
C ARG A 121 2.26 -11.08 -23.12
N ASN A 122 1.52 -10.17 -23.75
CA ASN A 122 0.35 -10.51 -24.57
C ASN A 122 0.59 -10.29 -26.07
N LEU A 123 1.77 -9.80 -26.48
CA LEU A 123 2.07 -9.41 -27.86
C LEU A 123 1.90 -10.55 -28.88
N LYS A 124 2.26 -11.78 -28.50
CA LYS A 124 2.16 -12.96 -29.39
C LYS A 124 0.73 -13.42 -29.61
N ALA A 125 -0.15 -13.22 -28.64
CA ALA A 125 -1.53 -13.71 -28.66
C ALA A 125 -2.44 -12.73 -27.90
N PRO A 126 -2.71 -11.54 -28.45
CA PRO A 126 -3.47 -10.51 -27.76
C PRO A 126 -4.93 -10.94 -27.59
N LYS A 127 -5.28 -11.37 -26.38
CA LYS A 127 -6.67 -11.67 -26.02
C LYS A 127 -7.46 -10.37 -25.92
N ARG A 128 -8.78 -10.46 -26.12
CA ARG A 128 -9.68 -9.29 -26.09
C ARG A 128 -9.66 -8.57 -24.74
N LEU A 129 -9.62 -9.34 -23.64
CA LEU A 129 -9.54 -8.80 -22.28
C LEU A 129 -8.24 -8.02 -22.07
N ASP A 130 -7.09 -8.60 -22.44
CA ASP A 130 -5.77 -7.97 -22.28
C ASP A 130 -5.63 -6.70 -23.12
N ALA A 131 -6.09 -6.73 -24.38
CA ALA A 131 -6.07 -5.56 -25.26
C ALA A 131 -6.96 -4.42 -24.73
N MET A 132 -8.12 -4.75 -24.15
CA MET A 132 -9.01 -3.76 -23.55
C MET A 132 -8.44 -3.20 -22.24
N ALA A 133 -7.79 -4.02 -21.40
CA ALA A 133 -7.10 -3.56 -20.20
C ALA A 133 -5.93 -2.64 -20.56
N LEU A 134 -5.15 -2.99 -21.59
CA LEU A 134 -4.09 -2.13 -22.10
C LEU A 134 -4.64 -0.79 -22.60
N LEU A 135 -5.78 -0.79 -23.31
CA LEU A 135 -6.44 0.45 -23.75
C LEU A 135 -6.84 1.33 -22.56
N VAL A 136 -7.50 0.78 -21.55
CA VAL A 136 -7.90 1.56 -20.35
C VAL A 136 -6.66 2.15 -19.66
N SER A 137 -5.58 1.39 -19.54
CA SER A 137 -4.33 1.89 -18.95
C SER A 137 -3.61 2.92 -19.82
N GLN A 138 -3.73 2.82 -21.15
CA GLN A 138 -3.23 3.85 -22.08
C GLN A 138 -4.04 5.15 -21.98
N VAL A 139 -5.35 5.09 -21.71
CA VAL A 139 -6.16 6.29 -21.44
C VAL A 139 -5.69 7.00 -20.17
N VAL A 140 -5.40 6.24 -19.11
CA VAL A 140 -4.80 6.81 -17.90
C VAL A 140 -3.44 7.44 -18.21
N LEU A 141 -2.54 6.74 -18.89
CA LEU A 141 -1.25 7.28 -19.29
C LEU A 141 -1.38 8.55 -20.16
N ALA A 142 -2.36 8.58 -21.07
CA ALA A 142 -2.65 9.75 -21.89
C ALA A 142 -2.98 10.97 -21.03
N ALA A 143 -3.78 10.81 -19.96
CA ALA A 143 -4.07 11.92 -19.05
C ALA A 143 -2.79 12.51 -18.44
N PHE A 144 -1.87 11.67 -17.99
CA PHE A 144 -0.57 12.10 -17.44
C PHE A 144 0.33 12.79 -18.48
N VAL A 145 0.44 12.22 -19.68
CA VAL A 145 1.23 12.83 -20.74
C VAL A 145 0.61 14.15 -21.21
N CYS A 146 -0.71 14.23 -21.28
CA CYS A 146 -1.44 15.45 -21.62
C CYS A 146 -1.20 16.57 -20.59
N VAL A 147 -1.24 16.28 -19.28
CA VAL A 147 -0.98 17.33 -18.28
C VAL A 147 0.45 17.83 -18.34
N LEU A 148 1.42 16.95 -18.57
CA LEU A 148 2.82 17.35 -18.75
C LEU A 148 3.04 18.22 -19.99
N LEU A 149 2.33 17.95 -21.08
CA LEU A 149 2.53 18.62 -22.37
C LEU A 149 1.70 19.91 -22.52
N PHE A 150 0.49 19.94 -21.96
CA PHE A 150 -0.49 21.01 -22.20
C PHE A 150 -0.72 21.93 -20.99
N SER A 151 -0.12 21.66 -19.83
CA SER A 151 -0.10 22.60 -18.69
C SER A 151 1.30 23.18 -18.53
N GLU A 152 1.41 24.50 -18.68
CA GLU A 152 2.66 25.25 -18.52
C GLU A 152 3.29 25.00 -17.14
N SER A 153 2.47 25.01 -16.09
CA SER A 153 2.85 24.72 -14.71
C SER A 153 3.42 23.31 -14.50
N ASN A 154 3.10 22.36 -15.39
CA ASN A 154 3.53 20.97 -15.31
C ASN A 154 4.62 20.60 -16.32
N MET A 155 5.04 21.53 -17.19
CA MET A 155 6.06 21.30 -18.21
C MET A 155 7.46 21.12 -17.58
N PRO A 156 8.09 19.92 -17.62
CA PRO A 156 9.37 19.67 -16.94
C PRO A 156 10.59 20.22 -17.69
N PHE A 157 10.41 20.64 -18.94
CA PHE A 157 11.51 21.00 -19.86
C PHE A 157 11.55 22.50 -20.19
N THR A 158 11.00 23.36 -19.33
CA THR A 158 11.15 24.81 -19.47
C THR A 158 12.63 25.19 -19.34
N ALA A 159 13.12 26.02 -20.27
CA ALA A 159 14.51 26.48 -20.26
C ALA A 159 14.73 27.51 -19.15
N THR A 160 15.84 27.40 -18.42
CA THR A 160 16.19 28.34 -17.36
C THR A 160 16.32 29.77 -17.92
N PRO A 161 15.66 30.77 -17.32
CA PRO A 161 15.76 32.16 -17.76
C PRO A 161 17.21 32.69 -17.76
N ALA A 162 17.57 33.44 -18.80
CA ALA A 162 18.94 33.98 -18.98
C ALA A 162 19.44 34.85 -17.81
N LYS A 163 18.53 35.47 -17.04
CA LYS A 163 18.87 36.29 -15.86
C LYS A 163 19.58 35.50 -14.73
N TYR A 164 19.47 34.17 -14.73
CA TYR A 164 20.11 33.31 -13.75
C TYR A 164 21.52 32.87 -14.14
N PHE A 165 21.97 33.25 -15.34
CA PHE A 165 23.34 33.04 -15.79
C PHE A 165 24.08 34.37 -15.92
N ASP A 166 25.34 34.39 -15.51
CA ASP A 166 26.24 35.50 -15.79
C ASP A 166 26.79 35.44 -17.23
N ALA A 167 27.60 36.43 -17.61
CA ALA A 167 28.22 36.49 -18.96
C ALA A 167 29.19 35.32 -19.23
N SER A 168 29.67 34.65 -18.18
CA SER A 168 30.53 33.45 -18.23
C SER A 168 29.74 32.14 -18.24
N GLY A 169 28.41 32.19 -18.09
CA GLY A 169 27.53 31.03 -18.03
C GLY A 169 27.44 30.36 -16.66
N ASN A 170 27.97 30.97 -15.60
CA ASN A 170 27.82 30.48 -14.23
C ASN A 170 26.50 30.99 -13.63
N LEU A 171 26.03 30.33 -12.57
CA LEU A 171 24.86 30.77 -11.82
C LEU A 171 25.14 32.13 -11.15
N THR A 172 24.18 33.04 -11.25
CA THR A 172 24.22 34.29 -10.50
C THR A 172 23.94 34.05 -9.01
N SER A 173 24.30 34.98 -8.13
CA SER A 173 23.97 34.90 -6.69
C SER A 173 22.46 34.84 -6.42
N ALA A 174 21.63 35.32 -7.35
CA ALA A 174 20.18 35.18 -7.24
C ALA A 174 19.73 33.73 -7.52
N ALA A 175 20.51 32.98 -8.30
CA ALA A 175 20.21 31.61 -8.65
C ALA A 175 20.67 30.60 -7.58
N SER A 176 21.65 30.96 -6.74
CA SER A 176 22.10 30.13 -5.61
C SER A 176 21.10 30.06 -4.45
N LEU A 177 19.98 30.79 -4.52
CA LEU A 177 18.88 30.70 -3.56
C LEU A 177 17.91 29.55 -3.88
N PHE A 178 18.06 28.91 -5.04
CA PHE A 178 17.24 27.77 -5.45
C PHE A 178 17.94 26.46 -5.10
N GLY A 179 17.15 25.46 -4.74
CA GLY A 179 17.63 24.14 -4.36
C GLY A 179 16.48 23.30 -3.85
N MET A 180 16.65 21.99 -3.82
CA MET A 180 15.61 21.12 -3.26
C MET A 180 15.44 21.37 -1.76
N ASN A 181 14.26 21.02 -1.24
CA ASN A 181 14.03 21.03 0.20
C ASN A 181 14.95 20.01 0.89
N THR A 182 15.70 20.48 1.89
CA THR A 182 16.72 19.71 2.61
C THR A 182 16.14 18.54 3.42
N LEU A 183 14.83 18.53 3.68
CA LEU A 183 14.12 17.37 4.24
C LEU A 183 14.16 16.14 3.32
N LEU A 184 14.34 16.33 2.00
CA LEU A 184 14.52 15.23 1.05
C LEU A 184 15.94 14.63 1.12
N GLU A 185 16.89 15.33 1.73
CA GLU A 185 18.28 14.90 1.88
C GLU A 185 18.45 13.97 3.10
N HIS A 186 17.66 12.90 3.08
CA HIS A 186 17.77 11.75 3.96
C HIS A 186 17.48 10.50 3.13
N TRP A 187 18.31 9.46 3.25
CA TRP A 187 18.22 8.26 2.39
C TRP A 187 16.82 7.63 2.36
N ALA A 188 16.14 7.58 3.52
CA ALA A 188 14.80 7.00 3.59
C ALA A 188 13.77 7.88 2.88
N MET A 189 13.89 9.21 2.98
CA MET A 189 13.00 10.14 2.28
C MET A 189 13.26 10.18 0.79
N ALA A 190 14.53 10.07 0.36
CA ALA A 190 14.85 10.00 -1.06
C ALA A 190 14.24 8.76 -1.73
N ILE A 191 14.25 7.60 -1.05
CA ILE A 191 13.74 6.32 -1.60
C ILE A 191 12.23 6.15 -1.39
N HIS A 192 11.65 6.83 -0.39
CA HIS A 192 10.22 6.75 -0.05
C HIS A 192 9.28 7.06 -1.25
N PRO A 193 9.31 8.25 -1.91
CA PRO A 193 8.40 8.56 -3.01
C PRO A 193 8.50 7.60 -4.19
N PRO A 194 9.70 7.20 -4.68
CA PRO A 194 9.80 6.21 -5.74
C PRO A 194 9.09 4.90 -5.44
N THR A 195 9.20 4.39 -4.21
CA THR A 195 8.51 3.15 -3.84
C THR A 195 7.00 3.31 -3.81
N LEU A 196 6.47 4.43 -3.31
CA LEU A 196 5.05 4.75 -3.41
C LEU A 196 4.58 4.86 -4.87
N PHE A 197 5.33 5.57 -5.73
CA PHE A 197 4.96 5.73 -7.13
C PHE A 197 4.94 4.41 -7.91
N VAL A 198 5.86 3.48 -7.62
CA VAL A 198 5.82 2.12 -8.19
C VAL A 198 4.53 1.40 -7.77
N GLY A 199 4.15 1.55 -6.50
CA GLY A 199 2.88 1.06 -5.96
C GLY A 199 1.67 1.63 -6.70
N TYR A 200 1.55 2.96 -6.73
CA TYR A 200 0.49 3.70 -7.41
C TYR A 200 0.36 3.35 -8.89
N ALA A 201 1.47 3.38 -9.63
CA ALA A 201 1.48 3.06 -11.06
C ALA A 201 0.97 1.63 -11.32
N GLY A 202 1.42 0.65 -10.53
CA GLY A 202 1.00 -0.74 -10.75
C GLY A 202 -0.45 -1.03 -10.35
N LEU A 203 -1.05 -0.28 -9.42
CA LEU A 203 -2.48 -0.37 -9.09
C LEU A 203 -3.41 0.08 -10.23
N THR A 204 -2.87 0.79 -11.22
CA THR A 204 -3.56 1.07 -12.49
C THR A 204 -3.93 -0.22 -13.21
N ILE A 205 -3.11 -1.29 -13.09
CA ILE A 205 -3.33 -2.53 -13.83
C ILE A 205 -4.56 -3.31 -13.33
N PRO A 206 -4.74 -3.60 -12.02
CA PRO A 206 -5.99 -4.16 -11.51
C PRO A 206 -7.24 -3.36 -11.88
N PHE A 207 -7.19 -2.04 -11.81
CA PHE A 207 -8.28 -1.17 -12.25
C PHE A 207 -8.59 -1.35 -13.74
N ALA A 208 -7.55 -1.28 -14.58
CA ALA A 208 -7.71 -1.43 -16.03
C ALA A 208 -8.30 -2.79 -16.43
N TYR A 209 -7.88 -3.88 -15.76
CA TYR A 209 -8.47 -5.20 -15.96
C TYR A 209 -9.92 -5.30 -15.46
N ALA A 210 -10.27 -4.65 -14.35
CA ALA A 210 -11.64 -4.63 -13.85
C ALA A 210 -12.60 -3.91 -14.83
N ILE A 211 -12.20 -2.74 -15.33
CA ILE A 211 -12.97 -2.01 -16.34
C ILE A 211 -13.02 -2.78 -17.66
N ALA A 212 -11.92 -3.39 -18.09
CA ALA A 212 -11.88 -4.23 -19.28
C ALA A 212 -12.83 -5.43 -19.18
N ALA A 213 -12.91 -6.09 -18.02
CA ALA A 213 -13.83 -7.18 -17.76
C ALA A 213 -15.30 -6.74 -17.89
N LEU A 214 -15.64 -5.54 -17.42
CA LEU A 214 -16.99 -4.97 -17.57
C LEU A 214 -17.31 -4.63 -19.04
N ILE A 215 -16.36 -4.04 -19.77
CA ILE A 215 -16.54 -3.67 -21.18
C ILE A 215 -16.70 -4.92 -22.05
N VAL A 216 -15.83 -5.92 -21.87
CA VAL A 216 -15.83 -7.17 -22.64
C VAL A 216 -16.95 -8.11 -22.19
N ASN A 217 -17.52 -7.89 -20.99
CA ASN A 217 -18.47 -8.77 -20.32
C ASN A 217 -17.89 -10.15 -19.97
N ASP A 218 -16.72 -10.16 -19.36
CA ASP A 218 -16.05 -11.37 -18.92
C ASP A 218 -16.09 -11.48 -17.39
N PRO A 219 -17.07 -12.18 -16.80
CA PRO A 219 -17.17 -12.39 -15.35
C PRO A 219 -16.29 -13.55 -14.87
N SER A 220 -15.45 -14.14 -15.73
CA SER A 220 -14.56 -15.22 -15.33
C SER A 220 -13.48 -14.74 -14.36
N LYS A 221 -12.79 -15.69 -13.72
CA LYS A 221 -11.65 -15.41 -12.84
C LYS A 221 -10.38 -14.97 -13.60
N GLU A 222 -10.40 -14.94 -14.94
CA GLU A 222 -9.20 -14.68 -15.75
C GLU A 222 -8.61 -13.31 -15.44
N TRP A 223 -9.43 -12.25 -15.39
CA TRP A 223 -8.94 -10.89 -15.10
C TRP A 223 -8.31 -10.78 -13.70
N VAL A 224 -8.86 -11.52 -12.72
CA VAL A 224 -8.29 -11.61 -11.36
C VAL A 224 -6.94 -12.32 -11.40
N VAL A 225 -6.84 -13.45 -12.10
CA VAL A 225 -5.59 -14.20 -12.23
C VAL A 225 -4.51 -13.36 -12.93
N ARG A 226 -4.88 -12.60 -13.96
CA ARG A 226 -3.99 -11.71 -14.72
C ARG A 226 -3.48 -10.54 -13.88
N SER A 227 -4.35 -9.93 -13.08
CA SER A 227 -4.05 -8.70 -12.32
C SER A 227 -3.50 -8.93 -10.91
N GLN A 228 -3.75 -10.07 -10.27
CA GLN A 228 -3.42 -10.28 -8.86
C GLN A 228 -1.93 -10.12 -8.52
N ARG A 229 -1.01 -10.52 -9.41
CA ARG A 229 0.42 -10.33 -9.15
C ARG A 229 0.80 -8.85 -9.15
N TYR A 230 0.16 -8.05 -10.01
CA TYR A 230 0.34 -6.60 -10.02
C TYR A 230 -0.23 -6.00 -8.74
N ALA A 231 -1.41 -6.43 -8.30
CA ALA A 231 -1.99 -5.97 -7.03
C ALA A 231 -1.08 -6.24 -5.82
N LEU A 232 -0.54 -7.47 -5.69
CA LEU A 232 0.38 -7.84 -4.60
C LEU A 232 1.72 -7.09 -4.69
N PHE A 233 2.29 -7.00 -5.90
CA PHE A 233 3.53 -6.27 -6.14
C PHE A 233 3.39 -4.78 -5.80
N SER A 234 2.31 -4.15 -6.26
CA SER A 234 2.03 -2.75 -5.96
C SER A 234 1.78 -2.51 -4.48
N TRP A 235 1.00 -3.39 -3.84
CA TRP A 235 0.74 -3.29 -2.41
C TRP A 235 2.02 -3.44 -1.57
N LEU A 236 2.95 -4.31 -1.99
CA LEU A 236 4.28 -4.44 -1.36
C LEU A 236 5.04 -3.12 -1.45
N PHE A 237 5.11 -2.51 -2.63
CA PHE A 237 5.83 -1.25 -2.83
C PHE A 237 5.19 -0.06 -2.10
N LEU A 238 3.85 -0.01 -2.03
CA LEU A 238 3.16 0.93 -1.14
C LEU A 238 3.51 0.72 0.32
N GLY A 239 3.52 -0.54 0.77
CA GLY A 239 3.92 -0.90 2.12
C GLY A 239 5.33 -0.40 2.42
N ILE A 240 6.30 -0.77 1.59
CA ILE A 240 7.71 -0.32 1.72
C ILE A 240 7.79 1.20 1.77
N GLY A 241 7.06 1.90 0.89
CA GLY A 241 6.99 3.36 0.92
C GLY A 241 6.50 3.88 2.26
N ILE A 242 5.33 3.44 2.74
CA ILE A 242 4.80 3.82 4.06
C ILE A 242 5.84 3.57 5.16
N GLY A 243 6.52 2.41 5.16
CA GLY A 243 7.56 2.10 6.14
C GLY A 243 8.79 3.00 6.07
N LEU A 244 9.27 3.33 4.86
CA LEU A 244 10.39 4.26 4.68
C LEU A 244 10.02 5.69 5.12
N GLY A 245 8.78 6.11 4.85
CA GLY A 245 8.24 7.38 5.33
C GLY A 245 8.21 7.41 6.85
N ALA A 246 7.75 6.32 7.48
CA ALA A 246 7.74 6.19 8.93
C ALA A 246 9.15 6.23 9.55
N VAL A 247 10.16 5.60 8.93
CA VAL A 247 11.56 5.67 9.38
C VAL A 247 12.09 7.10 9.29
N TRP A 248 11.84 7.79 8.19
CA TRP A 248 12.24 9.19 8.02
C TRP A 248 11.54 10.11 9.02
N ALA A 249 10.21 9.98 9.16
CA ALA A 249 9.41 10.76 10.09
C ALA A 249 9.91 10.58 11.53
N TYR A 250 10.30 9.36 11.89
CA TYR A 250 10.82 9.05 13.21
C TYR A 250 12.09 9.83 13.53
N VAL A 251 13.04 9.95 12.59
CA VAL A 251 14.36 10.53 12.88
C VAL A 251 14.56 11.98 12.43
N VAL A 252 13.75 12.50 11.49
CA VAL A 252 13.97 13.82 10.86
C VAL A 252 12.93 14.87 11.24
N LEU A 253 11.69 14.48 11.56
CA LEU A 253 10.64 15.48 11.83
C LEU A 253 10.70 16.08 13.24
N GLY A 254 11.57 15.57 14.12
CA GLY A 254 11.80 16.14 15.45
C GLY A 254 10.64 15.98 16.44
N TRP A 255 9.51 15.42 16.03
CA TRP A 255 8.31 15.18 16.83
C TRP A 255 8.23 13.75 17.43
N GLY A 256 9.32 12.97 17.39
CA GLY A 256 9.47 11.69 18.11
C GLY A 256 8.45 10.57 17.86
N GLY A 257 7.69 10.66 16.77
CA GLY A 257 6.75 9.64 16.32
C GLY A 257 7.05 9.17 14.89
N TYR A 258 6.54 7.98 14.53
CA TYR A 258 6.71 7.38 13.20
C TYR A 258 5.51 7.63 12.27
N TRP A 259 4.45 8.28 12.76
CA TRP A 259 3.25 8.61 12.01
C TRP A 259 2.53 9.79 12.68
N GLY A 260 2.01 10.73 11.91
CA GLY A 260 1.22 11.83 12.49
C GLY A 260 0.14 12.39 11.59
N TRP A 261 -0.47 11.53 10.79
CA TRP A 261 -1.71 11.83 10.05
C TRP A 261 -1.62 12.99 9.05
N ASP A 262 -0.43 13.26 8.50
CA ASP A 262 -0.25 14.22 7.39
C ASP A 262 -1.12 13.80 6.19
N PRO A 263 -1.79 14.74 5.48
CA PRO A 263 -2.68 14.38 4.38
C PRO A 263 -2.07 13.58 3.23
N VAL A 264 -0.79 13.80 2.90
CA VAL A 264 -0.13 13.03 1.83
C VAL A 264 0.28 11.65 2.32
N GLU A 265 0.73 11.52 3.57
CA GLU A 265 0.95 10.22 4.21
C GLU A 265 -0.35 9.42 4.29
N ASN A 266 -1.44 10.05 4.74
CA ASN A 266 -2.78 9.45 4.81
C ASN A 266 -3.18 8.91 3.44
N ALA A 267 -2.96 9.66 2.36
CA ALA A 267 -3.33 9.22 1.03
C ALA A 267 -2.67 7.91 0.60
N SER A 268 -1.42 7.68 1.01
CA SER A 268 -0.76 6.39 0.77
C SER A 268 -1.45 5.26 1.53
N LEU A 269 -1.87 5.49 2.77
CA LEU A 269 -2.63 4.54 3.57
C LEU A 269 -4.03 4.27 2.99
N LEU A 270 -4.72 5.28 2.43
CA LEU A 270 -6.06 5.12 1.84
C LEU A 270 -6.08 4.04 0.75
N SER A 271 -5.17 4.16 -0.22
CA SER A 271 -5.06 3.18 -1.32
C SER A 271 -4.58 1.82 -0.82
N TRP A 272 -3.73 1.79 0.21
CA TRP A 272 -3.22 0.56 0.80
C TRP A 272 -4.33 -0.26 1.49
N LEU A 273 -5.21 0.40 2.27
CA LEU A 273 -6.33 -0.24 2.98
C LEU A 273 -7.35 -0.87 2.01
N VAL A 274 -7.78 -0.13 0.99
CA VAL A 274 -8.69 -0.69 -0.03
C VAL A 274 -7.98 -1.72 -0.90
N GLY A 275 -6.66 -1.59 -1.10
CA GLY A 275 -5.82 -2.61 -1.71
C GLY A 275 -5.82 -3.93 -0.92
N VAL A 276 -5.81 -3.89 0.41
CA VAL A 276 -6.00 -5.09 1.26
C VAL A 276 -7.36 -5.72 0.96
N ALA A 277 -8.43 -4.93 0.95
CA ALA A 277 -9.79 -5.42 0.63
C ALA A 277 -9.84 -6.05 -0.78
N LEU A 278 -9.15 -5.48 -1.77
CA LEU A 278 -9.05 -6.00 -3.13
C LEU A 278 -8.34 -7.38 -3.16
N ILE A 279 -7.18 -7.50 -2.49
CA ILE A 279 -6.41 -8.76 -2.45
C ILE A 279 -7.21 -9.88 -1.78
N HIS A 280 -7.96 -9.57 -0.72
CA HIS A 280 -8.83 -10.53 -0.05
C HIS A 280 -10.06 -10.88 -0.91
N SER A 281 -10.65 -9.91 -1.60
CA SER A 281 -11.74 -10.14 -2.56
C SER A 281 -11.30 -11.04 -3.72
N PHE A 282 -10.10 -10.85 -4.26
CA PHE A 282 -9.51 -11.74 -5.27
C PHE A 282 -9.37 -13.18 -4.78
N THR A 283 -9.09 -13.37 -3.49
CA THR A 283 -9.00 -14.70 -2.90
C THR A 283 -10.36 -15.40 -2.91
N VAL A 284 -11.42 -14.71 -2.49
CA VAL A 284 -12.80 -15.23 -2.50
C VAL A 284 -13.28 -15.47 -3.93
N TYR A 285 -13.07 -14.52 -4.85
CA TYR A 285 -13.42 -14.67 -6.27
C TYR A 285 -12.79 -15.94 -6.86
N ARG A 286 -11.49 -16.12 -6.65
CA ARG A 286 -10.76 -17.23 -7.29
C ARG A 286 -11.07 -18.59 -6.66
N GLN A 287 -11.43 -18.64 -5.38
CA GLN A 287 -11.72 -19.89 -4.66
C GLN A 287 -13.19 -20.30 -4.71
N ARG A 288 -14.12 -19.35 -4.75
CA ARG A 288 -15.57 -19.59 -4.60
C ARG A 288 -16.41 -19.09 -5.77
N GLY A 289 -15.85 -18.24 -6.64
CA GLY A 289 -16.63 -17.56 -7.68
C GLY A 289 -17.62 -16.51 -7.13
N ALA A 290 -17.47 -16.13 -5.86
CA ALA A 290 -18.24 -15.09 -5.16
C ALA A 290 -17.47 -13.75 -5.15
N PHE A 291 -18.07 -12.67 -4.64
CA PHE A 291 -17.42 -11.35 -4.50
C PHE A 291 -16.97 -10.74 -5.83
N LYS A 292 -17.64 -11.08 -6.94
CA LYS A 292 -17.29 -10.54 -8.26
C LYS A 292 -17.48 -9.03 -8.31
N ARG A 293 -18.62 -8.55 -7.82
CA ARG A 293 -18.97 -7.12 -7.72
C ARG A 293 -18.03 -6.39 -6.77
N TRP A 294 -17.79 -6.98 -5.59
CA TRP A 294 -16.83 -6.46 -4.60
C TRP A 294 -15.44 -6.26 -5.19
N SER A 295 -14.94 -7.24 -5.94
CA SER A 295 -13.61 -7.15 -6.54
C SER A 295 -13.49 -6.02 -7.56
N VAL A 296 -14.53 -5.80 -8.38
CA VAL A 296 -14.58 -4.68 -9.33
C VAL A 296 -14.66 -3.35 -8.59
N MET A 297 -15.53 -3.24 -7.59
CA MET A 297 -15.67 -2.03 -6.78
C MET A 297 -14.36 -1.68 -6.05
N CYS A 298 -13.74 -2.64 -5.36
CA CYS A 298 -12.46 -2.44 -4.69
C CYS A 298 -11.35 -2.06 -5.68
N ALA A 299 -11.33 -2.62 -6.90
CA ALA A 299 -10.33 -2.24 -7.91
C ALA A 299 -10.51 -0.77 -8.35
N CYS A 300 -11.75 -0.32 -8.56
CA CYS A 300 -12.05 1.07 -8.89
C CYS A 300 -11.69 2.00 -7.73
N LEU A 301 -12.18 1.71 -6.52
CA LEU A 301 -11.88 2.52 -5.33
C LEU A 301 -10.39 2.60 -5.02
N THR A 302 -9.67 1.48 -5.12
CA THR A 302 -8.21 1.45 -4.91
C THR A 302 -7.51 2.43 -5.85
N PHE A 303 -7.83 2.40 -7.15
CA PHE A 303 -7.26 3.34 -8.12
C PHE A 303 -7.74 4.77 -7.88
N SER A 304 -9.00 5.00 -7.55
CA SER A 304 -9.50 6.33 -7.21
C SER A 304 -8.73 6.92 -6.03
N PHE A 305 -8.42 6.15 -4.99
CA PHE A 305 -7.62 6.62 -3.85
C PHE A 305 -6.14 6.85 -4.19
N VAL A 306 -5.57 6.11 -5.15
CA VAL A 306 -4.27 6.46 -5.72
C VAL A 306 -4.31 7.87 -6.34
N ILE A 307 -5.34 8.17 -7.13
CA ILE A 307 -5.49 9.50 -7.72
C ILE A 307 -5.81 10.56 -6.67
N VAL A 308 -6.55 10.23 -5.60
CA VAL A 308 -6.78 11.14 -4.45
C VAL A 308 -5.46 11.58 -3.84
N GLY A 309 -4.46 10.70 -3.67
CA GLY A 309 -3.16 11.12 -3.14
C GLY A 309 -2.42 12.11 -4.04
N THR A 310 -2.62 12.01 -5.34
CA THR A 310 -2.10 13.00 -6.28
C THR A 310 -2.89 14.29 -6.21
N PHE A 311 -4.21 14.19 -6.12
CA PHE A 311 -5.07 15.34 -5.98
C PHE A 311 -4.72 16.15 -4.72
N ILE A 312 -4.51 15.48 -3.58
CA ILE A 312 -4.11 16.12 -2.31
C ILE A 312 -2.76 16.84 -2.47
N SER A 313 -1.76 16.18 -3.05
CA SER A 313 -0.42 16.78 -3.23
C SER A 313 -0.33 17.87 -4.30
N ARG A 314 -1.37 18.07 -5.15
CA ARG A 314 -1.30 18.92 -6.34
C ARG A 314 -2.42 19.96 -6.49
N SER A 315 -3.51 19.82 -5.75
CA SER A 315 -4.67 20.71 -5.91
C SER A 315 -4.51 22.04 -5.17
N GLY A 316 -3.63 22.09 -4.15
CA GLY A 316 -3.51 23.24 -3.25
C GLY A 316 -4.67 23.39 -2.27
N LEU A 317 -5.61 22.44 -2.22
CA LEU A 317 -6.81 22.51 -1.36
C LEU A 317 -6.55 22.05 0.08
N VAL A 318 -5.57 21.17 0.29
CA VAL A 318 -5.26 20.59 1.59
C VAL A 318 -3.80 20.87 1.91
N GLN A 319 -3.53 21.39 3.10
CA GLN A 319 -2.17 21.70 3.56
C GLN A 319 -1.45 20.42 3.96
N SER A 320 -0.21 20.27 3.52
CA SER A 320 0.66 19.14 3.87
C SER A 320 2.11 19.55 3.69
N VAL A 321 3.01 18.98 4.49
CA VAL A 321 4.46 19.18 4.35
C VAL A 321 5.00 18.61 3.03
N HIS A 322 4.24 17.73 2.38
CA HIS A 322 4.56 17.09 1.11
C HIS A 322 3.79 17.70 -0.08
N ALA A 323 2.87 18.63 0.17
CA ALA A 323 2.06 19.23 -0.90
C ALA A 323 2.85 20.27 -1.67
N PHE A 324 2.54 20.37 -2.95
CA PHE A 324 3.12 21.36 -3.85
C PHE A 324 2.14 22.49 -4.11
N GLU A 325 2.62 23.57 -4.72
CA GLU A 325 1.75 24.64 -5.18
C GLU A 325 0.65 24.11 -6.12
N GLY A 326 -0.58 24.57 -5.87
CA GLY A 326 -1.78 24.14 -6.60
C GLY A 326 -1.79 24.61 -8.05
N ASP A 327 -2.36 23.78 -8.94
CA ASP A 327 -2.58 24.12 -10.35
C ASP A 327 -4.03 23.79 -10.77
N PRO A 328 -4.77 24.73 -11.40
CA PRO A 328 -6.15 24.49 -11.84
C PRO A 328 -6.30 23.31 -12.81
N VAL A 329 -5.32 23.07 -13.69
CA VAL A 329 -5.39 21.96 -14.65
C VAL A 329 -5.32 20.61 -13.92
N SER A 330 -4.37 20.49 -12.99
CA SER A 330 -4.20 19.31 -12.14
C SER A 330 -5.44 19.05 -11.28
N LEU A 331 -6.02 20.10 -10.71
CA LEU A 331 -7.26 20.01 -9.93
C LEU A 331 -8.39 19.39 -10.77
N VAL A 332 -8.67 19.95 -11.94
CA VAL A 332 -9.76 19.46 -12.80
C VAL A 332 -9.47 18.06 -13.33
N LEU A 333 -8.24 17.79 -13.79
CA LEU A 333 -7.88 16.51 -14.39
C LEU A 333 -7.92 15.37 -13.38
N PHE A 334 -7.26 15.51 -12.23
CA PHE A 334 -7.23 14.44 -11.22
C PHE A 334 -8.61 14.28 -10.56
N GLY A 335 -9.34 15.38 -10.33
CA GLY A 335 -10.74 15.33 -9.91
C GLY A 335 -11.63 14.56 -10.91
N ALA A 336 -11.47 14.82 -12.21
CA ALA A 336 -12.19 14.10 -13.26
C ALA A 336 -11.79 12.62 -13.33
N LEU A 337 -10.51 12.27 -13.17
CA LEU A 337 -10.07 10.87 -13.13
C LEU A 337 -10.66 10.11 -11.93
N ILE A 338 -10.75 10.74 -10.75
CA ILE A 338 -11.42 10.17 -9.58
C ILE A 338 -12.91 9.93 -9.90
N GLY A 339 -13.63 10.95 -10.36
CA GLY A 339 -15.05 10.86 -10.67
C GLY A 339 -15.36 9.82 -11.77
N LEU A 340 -14.60 9.86 -12.87
CA LEU A 340 -14.78 8.94 -14.01
C LEU A 340 -14.44 7.49 -13.66
N SER A 341 -13.40 7.24 -12.86
CA SER A 341 -13.04 5.88 -12.46
C SER A 341 -14.12 5.23 -11.58
N VAL A 342 -14.65 5.97 -10.61
CA VAL A 342 -15.78 5.51 -9.77
C VAL A 342 -17.03 5.33 -10.62
N LEU A 343 -17.37 6.30 -11.46
CA LEU A 343 -18.56 6.25 -12.32
C LEU A 343 -18.50 5.09 -13.32
N ALA A 344 -17.34 4.85 -13.94
CA ALA A 344 -17.15 3.72 -14.86
C ALA A 344 -17.38 2.37 -14.16
N GLY A 345 -16.89 2.24 -12.92
CA GLY A 345 -17.15 1.06 -12.09
C GLY A 345 -18.63 0.88 -11.76
N ILE A 346 -19.31 1.95 -11.27
CA ILE A 346 -20.73 1.93 -10.91
C ILE A 346 -21.60 1.61 -12.12
N VAL A 347 -21.49 2.41 -13.19
CA VAL A 347 -22.28 2.23 -14.42
C VAL A 347 -22.01 0.87 -15.04
N GLY A 348 -20.73 0.47 -15.12
CA GLY A 348 -20.35 -0.83 -15.63
C GLY A 348 -20.97 -1.98 -14.83
N LEU A 349 -20.95 -1.92 -13.49
CA LEU A 349 -21.58 -2.92 -12.64
C LEU A 349 -23.11 -2.92 -12.74
N VAL A 350 -23.76 -1.76 -12.81
CA VAL A 350 -25.22 -1.65 -13.00
C VAL A 350 -25.63 -2.28 -14.33
N VAL A 351 -24.93 -1.96 -15.42
CA VAL A 351 -25.20 -2.54 -16.74
C VAL A 351 -24.91 -4.05 -16.77
N ARG A 352 -23.88 -4.51 -16.03
CA ARG A 352 -23.46 -5.92 -15.99
C ARG A 352 -23.90 -6.67 -14.74
N TRP A 353 -24.93 -6.17 -14.06
CA TRP A 353 -25.32 -6.64 -12.73
C TRP A 353 -25.61 -8.15 -12.67
N ARG A 354 -26.29 -8.66 -13.71
CA ARG A 354 -26.62 -10.09 -13.86
C ARG A 354 -25.38 -10.93 -14.18
N SER A 355 -24.54 -10.50 -15.13
CA SER A 355 -23.33 -11.23 -15.53
C SER A 355 -22.31 -11.36 -14.40
N PHE A 356 -22.13 -10.30 -13.62
CA PHE A 356 -21.22 -10.26 -12.47
C PHE A 356 -21.91 -10.68 -11.17
N GLY A 357 -23.02 -11.41 -11.27
CA GLY A 357 -23.62 -12.06 -10.12
C GLY A 357 -22.79 -13.25 -9.61
N PRO A 358 -23.13 -13.73 -8.40
CA PRO A 358 -22.58 -14.94 -7.82
C PRO A 358 -22.69 -16.14 -8.78
N ALA A 359 -21.72 -17.07 -8.73
CA ALA A 359 -21.71 -18.23 -9.63
C ALA A 359 -22.81 -19.27 -9.32
N ALA A 360 -23.32 -19.29 -8.09
CA ALA A 360 -24.45 -20.10 -7.64
C ALA A 360 -25.39 -19.26 -6.74
N GLU A 361 -26.69 -19.57 -6.72
CA GLU A 361 -27.64 -18.98 -5.77
C GLU A 361 -27.12 -19.14 -4.33
N GLY A 362 -27.14 -18.06 -3.54
CA GLY A 362 -26.62 -18.04 -2.17
C GLY A 362 -25.11 -17.80 -2.01
N SER A 363 -24.30 -17.81 -3.08
CA SER A 363 -22.83 -17.71 -2.92
C SER A 363 -22.27 -16.32 -2.54
N ASP A 364 -23.06 -15.25 -2.67
CA ASP A 364 -22.75 -13.94 -2.09
C ASP A 364 -23.54 -13.69 -0.77
N ASP A 365 -24.48 -14.57 -0.40
CA ASP A 365 -25.25 -14.42 0.82
C ASP A 365 -24.46 -14.97 2.00
N VAL A 366 -24.36 -14.18 3.07
CA VAL A 366 -23.75 -14.62 4.32
C VAL A 366 -24.74 -15.55 5.03
N GLU A 367 -24.70 -16.84 4.69
CA GLU A 367 -25.57 -17.87 5.29
C GLU A 367 -25.44 -17.93 6.83
N SER A 368 -24.23 -17.64 7.34
CA SER A 368 -23.96 -17.58 8.77
C SER A 368 -22.96 -16.48 9.09
N MET A 369 -23.25 -15.70 10.13
CA MET A 369 -22.33 -14.71 10.69
C MET A 369 -21.05 -15.33 11.26
N VAL A 370 -21.09 -16.62 11.62
CA VAL A 370 -19.93 -17.38 12.14
C VAL A 370 -19.32 -18.21 11.01
N SER A 371 -18.83 -17.53 9.97
CA SER A 371 -18.27 -18.14 8.76
C SER A 371 -17.08 -17.37 8.22
N LYS A 372 -16.27 -18.02 7.37
CA LYS A 372 -15.20 -17.35 6.62
C LYS A 372 -15.76 -16.31 5.66
N ASP A 373 -16.85 -16.60 4.98
CA ASP A 373 -17.50 -15.68 4.04
C ASP A 373 -17.89 -14.36 4.74
N ALA A 374 -18.50 -14.46 5.93
CA ALA A 374 -18.81 -13.31 6.79
C ALA A 374 -17.54 -12.53 7.18
N ALA A 375 -16.49 -13.22 7.63
CA ALA A 375 -15.26 -12.57 8.05
C ALA A 375 -14.58 -11.79 6.89
N TYR A 376 -14.56 -12.37 5.67
CA TYR A 376 -14.09 -11.67 4.47
C TYR A 376 -14.96 -10.46 4.11
N TYR A 377 -16.28 -10.59 4.25
CA TYR A 377 -17.22 -9.49 4.03
C TYR A 377 -16.96 -8.33 5.00
N PHE A 378 -16.95 -8.59 6.31
CA PHE A 378 -16.72 -7.57 7.33
C PHE A 378 -15.33 -6.96 7.24
N ASN A 379 -14.29 -7.75 6.91
CA ASN A 379 -12.95 -7.24 6.60
C ASN A 379 -13.01 -6.15 5.52
N ASN A 380 -13.71 -6.42 4.42
CA ASN A 380 -13.81 -5.48 3.31
C ASN A 380 -14.63 -4.24 3.67
N VAL A 381 -15.76 -4.42 4.36
CA VAL A 381 -16.61 -3.30 4.80
C VAL A 381 -15.83 -2.39 5.75
N ILE A 382 -15.16 -2.94 6.76
CA ILE A 382 -14.35 -2.17 7.71
C ILE A 382 -13.26 -1.40 6.96
N MET A 383 -12.54 -2.05 6.05
CA MET A 383 -11.48 -1.40 5.27
C MET A 383 -12.01 -0.23 4.43
N VAL A 384 -13.09 -0.44 3.68
CA VAL A 384 -13.67 0.62 2.83
C VAL A 384 -14.25 1.75 3.66
N VAL A 385 -15.01 1.45 4.72
CA VAL A 385 -15.58 2.48 5.62
C VAL A 385 -14.47 3.26 6.31
N PHE A 386 -13.43 2.58 6.79
CA PHE A 386 -12.28 3.25 7.42
C PHE A 386 -11.60 4.20 6.44
N THR A 387 -11.34 3.75 5.22
CA THR A 387 -10.75 4.61 4.19
C THR A 387 -11.64 5.82 3.90
N LEU A 388 -12.95 5.65 3.77
CA LEU A 388 -13.87 6.77 3.52
C LEU A 388 -13.88 7.77 4.68
N LEU A 389 -13.90 7.30 5.93
CA LEU A 389 -13.80 8.16 7.11
C LEU A 389 -12.47 8.92 7.14
N LEU A 390 -11.33 8.23 6.95
CA LEU A 390 -10.02 8.87 6.91
C LEU A 390 -9.92 9.89 5.78
N THR A 391 -10.50 9.59 4.62
CA THR A 391 -10.53 10.52 3.49
C THR A 391 -11.30 11.78 3.87
N TYR A 392 -12.48 11.61 4.46
CA TYR A 392 -13.32 12.72 4.90
C TYR A 392 -12.58 13.65 5.87
N LEU A 393 -11.94 13.08 6.90
CA LEU A 393 -11.15 13.85 7.87
C LEU A 393 -9.97 14.55 7.20
N THR A 394 -9.29 13.86 6.28
CA THR A 394 -8.13 14.39 5.56
C THR A 394 -8.49 15.59 4.69
N VAL A 395 -9.68 15.59 4.08
CA VAL A 395 -10.13 16.68 3.20
C VAL A 395 -11.06 17.68 3.90
N ALA A 396 -11.34 17.51 5.20
CA ALA A 396 -12.33 18.31 5.94
C ALA A 396 -12.06 19.82 5.85
N SER A 397 -10.78 20.22 5.89
CA SER A 397 -10.36 21.62 5.76
C SER A 397 -10.72 22.24 4.39
N ALA A 398 -10.83 21.42 3.34
CA ALA A 398 -11.20 21.84 2.00
C ALA A 398 -12.72 21.79 1.74
N LEU A 399 -13.50 21.21 2.66
CA LEU A 399 -14.95 21.08 2.52
C LEU A 399 -15.65 22.40 2.90
N PRO A 400 -16.82 22.69 2.29
CA PRO A 400 -17.64 23.83 2.69
C PRO A 400 -18.02 23.80 4.18
N SER A 401 -18.10 24.98 4.81
CA SER A 401 -18.37 25.14 6.25
C SER A 401 -19.74 24.64 6.73
N TRP A 402 -20.68 24.36 5.81
CA TRP A 402 -21.97 23.77 6.15
C TRP A 402 -21.91 22.24 6.35
N LEU A 403 -20.81 21.59 5.95
CA LEU A 403 -20.55 20.18 6.25
C LEU A 403 -19.91 20.03 7.65
N PRO A 404 -20.14 18.90 8.35
CA PRO A 404 -19.48 18.63 9.62
C PRO A 404 -17.95 18.73 9.51
N LEU A 405 -17.29 19.51 10.36
CA LEU A 405 -15.84 19.78 10.31
C LEU A 405 -15.36 20.52 9.04
N GLY A 406 -16.27 21.00 8.19
CA GLY A 406 -15.93 21.73 6.97
C GLY A 406 -15.17 23.02 7.26
N GLY A 407 -14.03 23.19 6.60
CA GLY A 407 -13.13 24.34 6.81
C GLY A 407 -12.28 24.25 8.07
N GLN A 408 -12.31 23.12 8.79
CA GLN A 408 -11.52 22.91 10.00
C GLN A 408 -10.38 21.91 9.75
N THR A 409 -9.22 22.17 10.34
CA THR A 409 -8.11 21.21 10.41
C THR A 409 -8.37 20.23 11.56
N VAL A 410 -8.27 18.93 11.27
CA VAL A 410 -8.56 17.86 12.23
C VAL A 410 -7.30 17.51 13.03
N SER A 411 -7.41 17.42 14.36
CA SER A 411 -6.29 17.05 15.24
C SER A 411 -5.92 15.57 15.15
N THR A 412 -4.66 15.24 15.43
CA THR A 412 -4.14 13.86 15.48
C THR A 412 -4.94 12.96 16.42
N GLY A 413 -5.33 13.48 17.59
CA GLY A 413 -6.16 12.77 18.56
C GLY A 413 -7.51 12.30 18.01
N THR A 414 -8.11 13.04 17.07
CA THR A 414 -9.37 12.65 16.42
C THR A 414 -9.19 11.43 15.51
N TYR A 415 -8.09 11.40 14.74
CA TYR A 415 -7.75 10.25 13.92
C TYR A 415 -7.49 9.01 14.78
N ASP A 416 -6.74 9.18 15.87
CA ASP A 416 -6.39 8.11 16.81
C ASP A 416 -7.62 7.53 17.52
N ALA A 417 -8.58 8.38 17.89
CA ALA A 417 -9.85 7.96 18.49
C ALA A 417 -10.67 7.03 17.58
N ILE A 418 -10.47 7.10 16.26
CA ILE A 418 -11.12 6.23 15.27
C ILE A 418 -10.23 5.04 14.91
N ALA A 419 -8.96 5.30 14.60
CA ALA A 419 -8.03 4.32 14.07
C ALA A 419 -7.71 3.21 15.08
N ARG A 420 -7.48 3.55 16.36
CA ARG A 420 -7.10 2.59 17.38
C ARG A 420 -8.18 1.52 17.65
N PRO A 421 -9.45 1.87 17.98
CA PRO A 421 -10.48 0.87 18.23
C PRO A 421 -10.83 0.06 16.97
N LEU A 422 -10.89 0.73 15.82
CA LEU A 422 -11.21 0.06 14.56
C LEU A 422 -10.10 -0.91 14.13
N GLY A 423 -8.83 -0.54 14.36
CA GLY A 423 -7.67 -1.40 14.13
C GLY A 423 -7.69 -2.66 15.01
N VAL A 424 -8.02 -2.53 16.30
CA VAL A 424 -8.17 -3.68 17.21
C VAL A 424 -9.32 -4.60 16.75
N VAL A 425 -10.48 -4.05 16.41
CA VAL A 425 -11.63 -4.83 15.90
C VAL A 425 -11.28 -5.54 14.59
N TYR A 426 -10.62 -4.84 13.67
CA TYR A 426 -10.16 -5.40 12.41
C TYR A 426 -9.22 -6.60 12.63
N LEU A 427 -8.21 -6.43 13.47
CA LEU A 427 -7.25 -7.47 13.78
C LEU A 427 -7.87 -8.63 14.55
N ALA A 428 -8.93 -8.40 15.33
CA ALA A 428 -9.70 -9.47 15.97
C ALA A 428 -10.39 -10.37 14.94
N ILE A 429 -10.95 -9.79 13.87
CA ILE A 429 -11.54 -10.57 12.77
C ILE A 429 -10.45 -11.40 12.08
N LEU A 430 -9.28 -10.81 11.81
CA LEU A 430 -8.13 -11.54 11.25
C LEU A 430 -7.65 -12.67 12.17
N ALA A 431 -7.66 -12.45 13.48
CA ALA A 431 -7.25 -13.44 14.48
C ALA A 431 -8.16 -14.68 14.47
N VAL A 432 -9.47 -14.50 14.25
CA VAL A 432 -10.47 -15.58 14.31
C VAL A 432 -10.72 -16.23 12.95
N CYS A 433 -10.70 -15.46 11.86
CA CYS A 433 -11.09 -15.89 10.51
C CYS A 433 -10.48 -17.24 10.06
N PRO A 434 -9.16 -17.52 10.23
CA PRO A 434 -8.57 -18.77 9.78
C PRO A 434 -9.17 -20.03 10.43
N LEU A 435 -9.71 -19.90 11.64
CA LEU A 435 -10.31 -20.98 12.43
C LEU A 435 -11.72 -21.35 11.94
N LEU A 436 -12.42 -20.40 11.31
CA LEU A 436 -13.77 -20.57 10.81
C LEU A 436 -13.82 -21.51 9.59
N SER A 437 -14.99 -22.07 9.32
CA SER A 437 -15.29 -22.85 8.11
C SER A 437 -16.02 -21.99 7.08
N TRP A 438 -15.98 -22.39 5.81
CA TRP A 438 -16.81 -21.80 4.76
C TRP A 438 -18.29 -22.11 5.02
N GLY A 439 -19.20 -21.17 4.73
CA GLY A 439 -20.65 -21.33 4.96
C GLY A 439 -21.06 -21.24 6.42
N ARG A 440 -20.88 -22.32 7.20
CA ARG A 440 -21.20 -22.36 8.64
C ARG A 440 -20.11 -23.06 9.44
N THR A 441 -19.78 -22.49 10.61
CA THR A 441 -18.84 -23.12 11.54
C THR A 441 -19.58 -23.75 12.72
N GLU A 442 -19.42 -25.05 12.93
CA GLU A 442 -19.94 -25.73 14.12
C GLU A 442 -19.09 -25.43 15.36
N GLY A 443 -19.75 -25.18 16.51
CA GLY A 443 -19.06 -24.84 17.76
C GLY A 443 -18.07 -25.90 18.25
N ARG A 444 -18.39 -27.20 18.08
CA ARG A 444 -17.48 -28.30 18.45
C ARG A 444 -16.22 -28.32 17.57
N GLN A 445 -16.37 -28.07 16.27
CA GLN A 445 -15.26 -27.99 15.33
C GLN A 445 -14.39 -26.75 15.60
N PHE A 446 -15.01 -25.60 15.84
CA PHE A 446 -14.33 -24.38 16.25
C PHE A 446 -13.51 -24.59 17.52
N ARG A 447 -14.11 -25.11 18.60
CA ARG A 447 -13.41 -25.40 19.86
C ARG A 447 -12.22 -26.35 19.66
N LYS A 448 -12.37 -27.38 18.82
CA LYS A 448 -11.27 -28.31 18.51
C LYS A 448 -10.09 -27.62 17.83
N ARG A 449 -10.35 -26.66 16.93
CA ARG A 449 -9.33 -25.86 16.24
C ARG A 449 -8.73 -24.77 17.14
N ALA A 450 -9.56 -24.11 17.94
CA ALA A 450 -9.19 -22.96 18.77
C ALA A 450 -8.47 -23.34 20.07
N ARG A 451 -8.71 -24.52 20.65
CA ARG A 451 -8.19 -24.87 21.99
C ARG A 451 -6.68 -24.73 22.16
N VAL A 452 -5.89 -25.17 21.17
CA VAL A 452 -4.42 -25.14 21.23
C VAL A 452 -3.88 -23.73 21.03
N PRO A 453 -4.17 -23.03 19.91
CA PRO A 453 -3.71 -21.66 19.74
C PRO A 453 -4.29 -20.72 20.82
N GLY A 454 -5.51 -20.95 21.28
CA GLY A 454 -6.12 -20.18 22.37
C GLY A 454 -5.42 -20.34 23.72
N ALA A 455 -5.04 -21.57 24.10
CA ALA A 455 -4.27 -21.79 25.33
C ALA A 455 -2.89 -21.12 25.29
N LEU A 456 -2.19 -21.22 24.15
CA LEU A 456 -0.91 -20.53 23.96
C LEU A 456 -1.08 -19.00 23.94
N ALA A 457 -2.14 -18.49 23.32
CA ALA A 457 -2.49 -17.08 23.32
C ALA A 457 -2.73 -16.54 24.73
N LEU A 458 -3.37 -17.31 25.63
CA LEU A 458 -3.53 -16.90 27.02
C LEU A 458 -2.20 -16.78 27.77
N VAL A 459 -1.21 -17.63 27.45
CA VAL A 459 0.13 -17.52 28.06
C VAL A 459 0.83 -16.24 27.60
N LEU A 460 0.88 -15.95 26.30
CA LEU A 460 1.48 -14.70 25.82
C LEU A 460 0.70 -13.46 26.29
N PHE A 461 -0.62 -13.54 26.33
CA PHE A 461 -1.44 -12.47 26.90
C PHE A 461 -1.08 -12.22 28.36
N ALA A 462 -0.90 -13.28 29.18
CA ALA A 462 -0.45 -13.13 30.56
C ALA A 462 0.94 -12.48 30.65
N VAL A 463 1.89 -12.84 29.77
CA VAL A 463 3.21 -12.20 29.71
C VAL A 463 3.11 -10.72 29.36
N LEU A 464 2.32 -10.37 28.35
CA LEU A 464 2.09 -8.98 27.96
C LEU A 464 1.38 -8.19 29.07
N MET A 465 0.46 -8.83 29.80
CA MET A 465 -0.22 -8.22 30.94
C MET A 465 0.71 -7.99 32.15
N VAL A 466 1.69 -8.87 32.37
CA VAL A 466 2.74 -8.63 33.37
C VAL A 466 3.53 -7.39 32.97
N TYR A 467 4.04 -7.33 31.73
CA TYR A 467 4.76 -6.15 31.23
C TYR A 467 3.91 -4.87 31.30
N PHE A 468 2.64 -4.95 30.94
CA PHE A 468 1.69 -3.86 31.06
C PHE A 468 1.57 -3.37 32.51
N ALA A 469 1.36 -4.28 33.46
CA ALA A 469 1.14 -3.93 34.86
C ALA A 469 2.42 -3.46 35.58
N THR A 470 3.59 -3.98 35.19
CA THR A 470 4.86 -3.66 35.88
C THR A 470 5.63 -2.52 35.24
N TYR A 471 5.38 -2.19 33.97
CA TYR A 471 6.15 -1.19 33.24
C TYR A 471 5.24 -0.13 32.59
N LEU A 472 4.39 -0.51 31.62
CA LEU A 472 3.61 0.48 30.84
C LEU A 472 2.65 1.32 31.70
N LEU A 473 1.86 0.66 32.57
CA LEU A 473 0.88 1.33 33.41
C LEU A 473 1.53 2.23 34.48
N PRO A 474 2.57 1.79 35.21
CA PRO A 474 3.34 2.66 36.10
C PRO A 474 3.94 3.88 35.39
N SER A 475 4.61 3.69 34.24
CA SER A 475 5.21 4.80 33.49
C SER A 475 4.17 5.79 32.98
N TYR A 476 3.02 5.31 32.51
CA TYR A 476 1.91 6.16 32.11
C TYR A 476 1.29 6.93 33.28
N ASN A 477 1.09 6.29 34.43
CA ASN A 477 0.57 6.97 35.62
C ASN A 477 1.56 8.03 36.13
N ALA A 478 2.85 7.72 36.17
CA ALA A 478 3.89 8.70 36.51
C ALA A 478 3.90 9.88 35.52
N ASN A 479 3.67 9.61 34.24
CA ASN A 479 3.55 10.65 33.22
C ASN A 479 2.32 11.55 33.47
N LEU A 480 1.18 10.93 33.76
CA LEU A 480 -0.06 11.63 34.09
C LEU A 480 0.09 12.49 35.36
N ASP A 481 0.72 11.95 36.41
CA ASP A 481 0.95 12.65 37.67
C ASP A 481 1.86 13.87 37.48
N TYR A 482 2.93 13.73 36.67
CA TYR A 482 3.82 14.84 36.31
C TYR A 482 3.05 16.00 35.67
N TYR A 483 2.28 15.73 34.61
CA TYR A 483 1.54 16.80 33.92
C TYR A 483 0.37 17.34 34.75
N THR A 484 -0.22 16.52 35.62
CA THR A 484 -1.25 17.00 36.56
C THR A 484 -0.65 17.98 37.57
N GLY A 485 0.56 17.71 38.08
CA GLY A 485 1.30 18.62 38.94
C GLY A 485 1.65 19.93 38.22
N LEU A 486 2.11 19.83 36.97
CA LEU A 486 2.49 20.99 36.15
C LEU A 486 1.29 21.87 35.76
N ALA A 487 0.14 21.26 35.44
CA ALA A 487 -1.11 21.98 35.22
C ALA A 487 -1.59 22.69 36.49
N ALA A 488 -1.39 22.09 37.67
CA ALA A 488 -1.71 22.74 38.94
C ALA A 488 -0.84 23.97 39.23
N SER A 489 0.37 24.05 38.65
CA SER A 489 1.22 25.25 38.67
C SER A 489 0.87 26.30 37.61
N GLY A 490 -0.15 26.06 36.78
CA GLY A 490 -0.61 27.01 35.75
C GLY A 490 0.13 26.95 34.42
N ASP A 491 0.85 25.86 34.14
CA ASP A 491 1.52 25.65 32.87
C ASP A 491 0.51 25.26 31.77
N ALA A 492 0.40 26.11 30.75
CA ALA A 492 -0.52 25.89 29.64
C ALA A 492 -0.17 24.66 28.78
N SER A 493 1.11 24.27 28.69
CA SER A 493 1.56 23.11 27.92
C SER A 493 1.10 21.78 28.56
N ALA A 494 0.85 21.79 29.88
CA ALA A 494 0.38 20.63 30.60
C ALA A 494 -1.08 20.29 30.26
N GLU A 495 -1.93 21.27 30.01
CA GLU A 495 -3.34 21.04 29.64
C GLU A 495 -3.46 20.29 28.31
N GLU A 496 -2.63 20.64 27.33
CA GLU A 496 -2.59 19.97 26.04
C GLU A 496 -2.18 18.49 26.21
N MET A 497 -1.11 18.22 26.96
CA MET A 497 -0.66 16.86 27.23
C MET A 497 -1.69 16.03 28.02
N LEU A 498 -2.36 16.63 29.00
CA LEU A 498 -3.43 15.96 29.75
C LEU A 498 -4.63 15.62 28.86
N SER A 499 -4.93 16.44 27.84
CA SER A 499 -6.00 16.16 26.88
C SER A 499 -5.69 14.94 26.00
N VAL A 500 -4.41 14.68 25.73
CA VAL A 500 -3.94 13.50 25.00
C VAL A 500 -3.96 12.27 25.91
N LEU A 501 -3.51 12.41 27.17
CA LEU A 501 -3.42 11.29 28.10
C LEU A 501 -4.81 10.82 28.57
N ASN A 502 -5.80 11.70 28.73
CA ASN A 502 -7.11 11.33 29.25
C ASN A 502 -8.15 10.96 28.19
N PRO A 503 -9.16 10.12 28.53
CA PRO A 503 -9.34 9.44 29.82
C PRO A 503 -8.56 8.11 29.91
N SER A 504 -7.85 7.88 31.01
CA SER A 504 -6.96 6.71 31.17
C SER A 504 -7.63 5.34 31.01
N TRP A 505 -8.91 5.22 31.40
CA TRP A 505 -9.66 3.96 31.25
C TRP A 505 -9.81 3.53 29.79
N TYR A 506 -9.91 4.49 28.86
CA TYR A 506 -10.03 4.21 27.43
C TYR A 506 -8.74 3.58 26.91
N TYR A 507 -7.61 4.21 27.22
CA TYR A 507 -6.28 3.73 26.84
C TYR A 507 -5.98 2.34 27.42
N ASN A 508 -6.16 2.20 28.74
CA ASN A 508 -5.89 0.95 29.43
C ASN A 508 -6.83 -0.17 28.98
N GLY A 509 -8.13 0.11 28.80
CA GLY A 509 -9.09 -0.87 28.31
C GLY A 509 -8.76 -1.35 26.89
N LEU A 510 -8.40 -0.41 26.00
CA LEU A 510 -8.05 -0.74 24.64
C LEU A 510 -6.73 -1.52 24.54
N ALA A 511 -5.73 -1.20 25.38
CA ALA A 511 -4.47 -1.93 25.45
C ALA A 511 -4.69 -3.40 25.87
N VAL A 512 -5.51 -3.64 26.90
CA VAL A 512 -5.83 -5.01 27.36
C VAL A 512 -6.50 -5.82 26.25
N VAL A 513 -7.52 -5.26 25.59
CA VAL A 513 -8.20 -5.94 24.47
C VAL A 513 -7.25 -6.16 23.30
N GLY A 514 -6.44 -5.15 22.98
CA GLY A 514 -5.44 -5.20 21.91
C GLY A 514 -4.38 -6.28 22.13
N PHE A 515 -3.80 -6.40 23.33
CA PHE A 515 -2.84 -7.45 23.65
C PHE A 515 -3.45 -8.85 23.60
N PHE A 516 -4.71 -9.01 24.00
CA PHE A 516 -5.41 -10.28 23.85
C PHE A 516 -5.58 -10.64 22.36
N VAL A 517 -6.06 -9.70 21.55
CA VAL A 517 -6.22 -9.86 20.09
C VAL A 517 -4.90 -10.19 19.42
N ALA A 518 -3.82 -9.45 19.73
CA ALA A 518 -2.48 -9.70 19.21
C ALA A 518 -2.01 -11.12 19.56
N SER A 519 -2.21 -11.56 20.80
CA SER A 519 -1.80 -12.89 21.26
C SER A 519 -2.53 -14.01 20.52
N VAL A 520 -3.83 -13.85 20.28
CA VAL A 520 -4.64 -14.80 19.50
C VAL A 520 -4.18 -14.82 18.04
N LEU A 521 -3.97 -13.66 17.42
CA LEU A 521 -3.51 -13.56 16.03
C LEU A 521 -2.13 -14.19 15.85
N PHE A 522 -1.21 -13.93 16.78
CA PHE A 522 0.16 -14.45 16.77
C PHE A 522 0.16 -15.99 16.76
N PHE A 523 -0.48 -16.60 17.77
CA PHE A 523 -0.46 -18.05 17.89
C PHE A 523 -1.36 -18.75 16.89
N ASN A 524 -2.46 -18.13 16.46
CA ASN A 524 -3.26 -18.70 15.38
C ASN A 524 -2.46 -18.76 14.07
N SER A 525 -1.76 -17.68 13.71
CA SER A 525 -0.90 -17.65 12.52
C SER A 525 0.20 -18.71 12.59
N LEU A 526 0.88 -18.83 13.74
CA LEU A 526 1.92 -19.83 13.96
C LEU A 526 1.36 -21.26 13.95
N PHE A 527 0.18 -21.47 14.55
CA PHE A 527 -0.49 -22.77 14.58
C PHE A 527 -0.91 -23.22 13.18
N MET A 528 -1.48 -22.32 12.37
CA MET A 528 -1.87 -22.60 11.00
C MET A 528 -0.66 -22.89 10.12
N LEU A 529 0.45 -22.15 10.30
CA LEU A 529 1.71 -22.44 9.65
C LEU A 529 2.23 -23.83 10.02
N GLY A 530 2.32 -24.15 11.32
CA GLY A 530 2.78 -25.44 11.81
C GLY A 530 1.91 -26.62 11.36
N ARG A 531 0.57 -26.45 11.34
CA ARG A 531 -0.36 -27.44 10.79
C ARG A 531 -0.12 -27.68 9.30
N THR A 532 0.14 -26.61 8.53
CA THR A 532 0.40 -26.71 7.09
C THR A 532 1.74 -27.39 6.80
N ILE A 533 2.78 -27.08 7.59
CA ILE A 533 4.08 -27.75 7.50
C ILE A 533 3.95 -29.25 7.81
N ARG A 534 3.27 -29.62 8.90
CA ARG A 534 3.02 -31.04 9.24
C ARG A 534 2.20 -31.76 8.16
N GLY A 535 1.21 -31.09 7.58
CA GLY A 535 0.45 -31.63 6.46
C GLY A 535 1.31 -31.88 5.22
N TYR A 536 2.19 -30.94 4.89
CA TYR A 536 3.14 -31.08 3.78
C TYR A 536 4.14 -32.22 4.02
N GLN A 537 4.69 -32.31 5.23
CA GLN A 537 5.61 -33.36 5.66
C GLN A 537 5.00 -34.77 5.49
N LYS A 538 3.74 -34.95 5.91
CA LYS A 538 3.04 -36.23 5.73
C LYS A 538 2.89 -36.64 4.26
N GLY A 539 2.78 -35.67 3.35
CA GLY A 539 2.62 -35.93 1.92
C GLY A 539 3.92 -36.14 1.14
N HIS A 540 5.06 -35.61 1.62
CA HIS A 540 6.33 -35.61 0.88
C HIS A 540 7.50 -36.29 1.61
N GLY A 541 7.32 -36.72 2.86
CA GLY A 541 8.40 -37.24 3.71
C GLY A 541 9.36 -36.16 4.21
N GLY A 542 10.38 -36.56 4.96
CA GLY A 542 11.42 -35.67 5.49
C GLY A 542 11.15 -35.09 6.89
N ASN A 543 12.07 -34.24 7.37
CA ASN A 543 11.93 -33.53 8.65
C ASN A 543 11.12 -32.23 8.51
N ALA A 544 10.79 -31.59 9.64
CA ALA A 544 9.96 -30.38 9.64
C ALA A 544 10.59 -29.20 8.89
N LEU A 545 11.93 -29.06 8.92
CA LEU A 545 12.66 -28.01 8.22
C LEU A 545 12.59 -28.20 6.71
N ALA A 546 12.82 -29.42 6.22
CA ALA A 546 12.68 -29.77 4.81
C ALA A 546 11.24 -29.53 4.32
N ALA A 547 10.23 -29.85 5.14
CA ALA A 547 8.83 -29.58 4.81
C ALA A 547 8.51 -28.07 4.79
N ALA A 548 9.06 -27.30 5.73
CA ALA A 548 8.91 -25.85 5.76
C ALA A 548 9.56 -25.19 4.54
N TRP A 549 10.78 -25.61 4.18
CA TRP A 549 11.47 -25.19 2.96
C TRP A 549 10.68 -25.57 1.70
N GLY A 550 10.19 -26.81 1.63
CA GLY A 550 9.32 -27.26 0.55
C GLY A 550 8.04 -26.44 0.42
N LEU A 551 7.45 -26.01 1.53
CA LEU A 551 6.28 -25.13 1.55
C LEU A 551 6.62 -23.71 1.07
N LEU A 552 7.74 -23.15 1.54
CA LEU A 552 8.24 -21.84 1.12
C LEU A 552 8.45 -21.80 -0.41
N VAL A 553 9.03 -22.86 -0.98
CA VAL A 553 9.33 -22.91 -2.42
C VAL A 553 8.10 -23.23 -3.26
N ASN A 554 7.29 -24.22 -2.86
CA ASN A 554 6.21 -24.77 -3.71
C ASN A 554 4.82 -24.20 -3.42
N ARG A 555 4.60 -23.63 -2.24
CA ARG A 555 3.34 -23.01 -1.81
C ARG A 555 3.60 -21.66 -1.13
N ALA A 556 4.50 -20.88 -1.72
CA ALA A 556 5.00 -19.62 -1.19
C ALA A 556 3.87 -18.64 -0.81
N SER A 557 2.84 -18.51 -1.64
CA SER A 557 1.68 -17.63 -1.36
C SER A 557 0.93 -17.98 -0.07
N THR A 558 0.90 -19.25 0.33
CA THR A 558 0.27 -19.65 1.59
C THR A 558 1.21 -19.43 2.76
N PHE A 559 2.50 -19.81 2.61
CA PHE A 559 3.51 -19.58 3.63
C PHE A 559 3.65 -18.09 3.96
N GLY A 560 3.86 -17.27 2.93
CA GLY A 560 4.02 -15.83 3.05
C GLY A 560 2.77 -15.13 3.61
N GLY A 561 1.56 -15.63 3.28
CA GLY A 561 0.32 -15.18 3.90
C GLY A 561 0.32 -15.34 5.42
N PHE A 562 0.76 -16.49 5.96
CA PHE A 562 0.85 -16.69 7.40
C PHE A 562 1.90 -15.79 8.05
N VAL A 563 3.06 -15.61 7.41
CA VAL A 563 4.12 -14.70 7.90
C VAL A 563 3.62 -13.25 7.93
N ALA A 564 2.89 -12.82 6.90
CA ALA A 564 2.31 -11.48 6.84
C ALA A 564 1.34 -11.20 8.01
N HIS A 565 0.44 -12.15 8.29
CA HIS A 565 -0.52 -12.00 9.39
C HIS A 565 0.14 -12.11 10.77
N LEU A 566 1.21 -12.91 10.90
CA LEU A 566 2.06 -12.93 12.09
C LEU A 566 2.69 -11.54 12.33
N GLY A 567 3.21 -10.91 11.27
CA GLY A 567 3.75 -9.54 11.33
C GLY A 567 2.73 -8.54 11.88
N MET A 568 1.46 -8.62 11.45
CA MET A 568 0.40 -7.74 11.98
C MET A 568 0.15 -7.91 13.48
N ALA A 569 0.32 -9.11 14.05
CA ALA A 569 0.21 -9.30 15.49
C ALA A 569 1.34 -8.58 16.24
N VAL A 570 2.57 -8.66 15.71
CA VAL A 570 3.74 -7.99 16.31
C VAL A 570 3.61 -6.47 16.17
N ILE A 571 3.16 -5.98 15.02
CA ILE A 571 2.85 -4.55 14.81
C ILE A 571 1.84 -4.08 15.86
N LEU A 572 0.74 -4.81 16.10
CA LEU A 572 -0.27 -4.39 17.08
C LEU A 572 0.31 -4.23 18.49
N VAL A 573 1.18 -5.16 18.93
CA VAL A 573 1.86 -5.03 20.23
C VAL A 573 2.73 -3.77 20.27
N GLY A 574 3.50 -3.53 19.20
CA GLY A 574 4.33 -2.33 19.06
C GLY A 574 3.50 -1.05 19.10
N LEU A 575 2.46 -0.95 18.27
CA LEU A 575 1.58 0.23 18.19
C LEU A 575 0.93 0.55 19.54
N ILE A 576 0.51 -0.46 20.32
CA ILE A 576 -0.04 -0.22 21.66
C ILE A 576 1.01 0.49 22.53
N GLY A 577 2.24 -0.01 22.59
CA GLY A 577 3.31 0.64 23.38
C GLY A 577 3.68 2.02 22.84
N SER A 578 4.02 2.10 21.56
CA SER A 578 4.68 3.25 20.94
C SER A 578 3.75 4.35 20.47
N SER A 579 2.43 4.20 20.61
CA SER A 579 1.45 5.27 20.33
C SER A 579 0.58 5.67 21.51
N MET A 580 0.46 4.81 22.53
CA MET A 580 -0.42 5.05 23.68
C MET A 580 0.32 5.26 25.00
N TYR A 581 1.55 4.76 25.13
CA TYR A 581 2.33 4.78 26.38
C TYR A 581 3.65 5.55 26.25
N VAL A 582 3.76 6.42 25.24
CA VAL A 582 4.93 7.30 25.05
C VAL A 582 5.02 8.27 26.23
N THR A 583 6.22 8.43 26.76
CA THR A 583 6.52 9.48 27.73
C THR A 583 7.31 10.56 27.03
N GLU A 584 6.82 11.79 27.09
CA GLU A 584 7.41 12.97 26.43
C GLU A 584 7.73 14.02 27.49
N ARG A 585 8.86 14.69 27.33
CA ARG A 585 9.25 15.86 28.11
C ARG A 585 9.82 16.89 27.14
N VAL A 586 9.13 18.02 27.03
CA VAL A 586 9.65 19.21 26.35
C VAL A 586 10.11 20.16 27.43
N GLY A 587 11.36 20.61 27.37
CA GLY A 587 11.93 21.46 28.40
C GLY A 587 13.20 22.17 27.97
N TYR A 588 13.69 23.02 28.86
CA TYR A 588 14.90 23.81 28.65
C TYR A 588 16.01 23.29 29.56
N VAL A 589 17.22 23.22 29.01
CA VAL A 589 18.45 22.98 29.78
C VAL A 589 19.17 24.31 29.85
N ASP A 590 19.22 24.87 31.06
CA ASP A 590 19.92 26.12 31.37
C ASP A 590 21.40 26.00 30.98
N TYR A 591 21.82 26.89 30.07
CA TYR A 591 23.06 26.80 29.31
C TYR A 591 23.79 28.14 29.33
N ASP A 592 25.07 28.07 29.71
CA ASP A 592 25.99 29.20 29.73
C ASP A 592 26.91 29.12 28.50
N GLU A 593 26.66 30.00 27.53
CA GLU A 593 27.42 30.09 26.29
C GLU A 593 28.89 30.49 26.51
N GLU A 594 29.21 31.27 27.55
CA GLU A 594 30.59 31.70 27.82
C GLU A 594 31.47 30.56 28.31
N THR A 595 30.88 29.63 29.07
CA THR A 595 31.59 28.48 29.65
C THR A 595 31.38 27.17 28.89
N ASP A 596 30.45 27.13 27.93
CA ASP A 596 29.97 25.91 27.26
C ASP A 596 29.57 24.84 28.30
N THR A 597 28.78 25.25 29.30
CA THR A 597 28.30 24.35 30.36
C THR A 597 26.80 24.44 30.55
N ALA A 598 26.21 23.34 31.02
CA ALA A 598 24.82 23.29 31.45
C ALA A 598 24.72 23.08 32.96
N SER A 599 23.76 23.73 33.60
CA SER A 599 23.69 23.77 35.07
C SER A 599 23.12 22.50 35.72
N ALA A 600 22.28 21.74 34.98
CA ALA A 600 21.65 20.52 35.48
C ALA A 600 21.42 19.47 34.39
N PRO A 601 21.43 18.16 34.72
CA PRO A 601 21.07 17.11 33.78
C PRO A 601 19.57 17.10 33.48
N PHE A 602 19.21 16.64 32.28
CA PHE A 602 17.83 16.44 31.87
C PHE A 602 17.38 15.01 32.22
N THR A 603 16.34 14.84 33.02
CA THR A 603 15.87 13.52 33.48
C THR A 603 14.50 13.17 32.91
N ILE A 604 14.35 11.94 32.42
CA ILE A 604 13.07 11.39 31.95
C ILE A 604 12.99 9.90 32.29
N GLN A 605 11.95 9.50 33.02
CA GLN A 605 11.84 8.15 33.57
C GLN A 605 13.11 7.74 34.34
N ASP A 606 13.77 6.66 33.93
CA ASP A 606 15.02 6.10 34.45
C ASP A 606 16.26 6.62 33.71
N PHE A 607 16.10 7.51 32.72
CA PHE A 607 17.19 8.12 31.96
C PHE A 607 17.61 9.48 32.53
N THR A 608 18.93 9.71 32.55
CA THR A 608 19.56 10.99 32.89
C THR A 608 20.50 11.38 31.76
N LEU A 609 20.28 12.56 31.18
CA LEU A 609 21.08 13.11 30.10
C LEU A 609 21.95 14.24 30.67
N THR A 610 23.26 14.10 30.60
CA THR A 610 24.22 15.10 31.10
C THR A 610 24.90 15.76 29.92
N TYR A 611 24.79 17.08 29.80
CA TYR A 611 25.44 17.84 28.73
C TYR A 611 26.96 17.72 28.83
N THR A 612 27.62 17.51 27.69
CA THR A 612 29.08 17.32 27.60
C THR A 612 29.77 18.28 26.64
N GLY A 613 29.00 19.03 25.84
CA GLY A 613 29.52 20.06 24.93
C GLY A 613 28.65 20.24 23.69
N SER A 614 29.06 21.16 22.83
CA SER A 614 28.40 21.43 21.55
C SER A 614 29.42 21.60 20.41
N ALA A 615 28.95 21.49 19.17
CA ALA A 615 29.75 21.74 17.98
C ALA A 615 28.94 22.47 16.91
N VAL A 616 29.59 23.42 16.24
CA VAL A 616 29.08 24.11 15.05
C VAL A 616 29.98 23.79 13.88
N GLU A 617 29.48 23.02 12.92
CA GLU A 617 30.29 22.44 11.84
C GLU A 617 29.76 22.89 10.46
N PRO A 618 30.46 23.80 9.77
CA PRO A 618 30.14 24.11 8.38
C PRO A 618 30.46 22.91 7.49
N GLN A 619 29.54 22.59 6.57
CA GLN A 619 29.71 21.47 5.65
C GLN A 619 30.56 21.85 4.45
N GLY A 620 31.15 20.83 3.80
CA GLY A 620 32.06 21.01 2.66
C GLY A 620 31.42 21.62 1.41
N ASN A 621 30.09 21.76 1.36
CA ASN A 621 29.37 22.49 0.31
C ASN A 621 29.42 24.02 0.50
N GLY A 622 29.85 24.51 1.66
CA GLY A 622 29.95 25.94 1.97
C GLY A 622 28.62 26.64 2.24
N ASP A 623 27.53 25.89 2.38
CA ASP A 623 26.17 26.43 2.58
C ASP A 623 25.53 25.91 3.86
N ASP A 624 25.65 24.62 4.14
CA ASP A 624 25.04 24.00 5.32
C ASP A 624 25.90 24.20 6.58
N ILE A 625 25.24 24.47 7.70
CA ILE A 625 25.84 24.52 9.04
C ILE A 625 25.11 23.51 9.94
N LEU A 626 25.86 22.64 10.61
CA LEU A 626 25.32 21.71 11.60
C LEU A 626 25.55 22.23 13.01
N TYR A 627 24.48 22.35 13.80
CA TYR A 627 24.52 22.65 15.23
C TYR A 627 24.23 21.36 15.99
N THR A 628 25.23 20.79 16.65
CA THR A 628 25.13 19.53 17.39
C THR A 628 25.38 19.76 18.87
N VAL A 629 24.55 19.16 19.72
CA VAL A 629 24.76 19.15 21.18
C VAL A 629 25.01 17.72 21.64
N TYR A 630 25.94 17.53 22.57
CA TYR A 630 26.37 16.21 23.04
C TYR A 630 25.90 15.98 24.47
N TYR A 631 25.28 14.84 24.72
CA TYR A 631 24.90 14.41 26.07
C TYR A 631 25.38 12.98 26.34
N ASP A 632 25.95 12.76 27.52
CA ASP A 632 26.12 11.43 28.08
C ASP A 632 24.78 10.96 28.65
N VAL A 633 24.45 9.69 28.42
CA VAL A 633 23.19 9.08 28.85
C VAL A 633 23.46 7.98 29.86
N ASP A 634 22.88 8.14 31.04
CA ASP A 634 22.81 7.11 32.08
C ASP A 634 21.38 6.57 32.18
N LYS A 635 21.26 5.27 32.47
CA LYS A 635 20.00 4.63 32.85
C LYS A 635 20.16 3.89 34.17
N ASP A 636 19.35 4.24 35.18
CA ASP A 636 19.51 3.75 36.55
C ASP A 636 20.95 3.89 37.11
N GLY A 637 21.64 4.98 36.73
CA GLY A 637 23.03 5.25 37.11
C GLY A 637 24.08 4.39 36.39
N GLN A 638 23.71 3.63 35.36
CA GLN A 638 24.65 2.94 34.47
C GLN A 638 24.81 3.71 33.17
N ALA A 639 26.06 4.01 32.80
CA ALA A 639 26.39 4.65 31.53
C ALA A 639 26.01 3.77 30.34
N LEU A 640 25.23 4.34 29.42
CA LEU A 640 24.75 3.67 28.21
C LEU A 640 25.52 4.11 26.96
N GLY A 641 25.92 5.38 26.90
CA GLY A 641 26.58 5.98 25.74
C GLY A 641 26.23 7.45 25.61
N THR A 642 26.38 7.98 24.39
CA THR A 642 26.16 9.41 24.09
C THR A 642 25.05 9.60 23.07
N VAL A 643 24.31 10.69 23.19
CA VAL A 643 23.38 11.18 22.16
C VAL A 643 23.84 12.53 21.64
N ASN A 644 23.63 12.74 20.35
CA ASN A 644 24.14 13.89 19.60
C ASN A 644 23.08 14.42 18.62
N PRO A 645 21.94 14.93 19.10
CA PRO A 645 20.94 15.53 18.22
C PRO A 645 21.49 16.76 17.52
N THR A 646 21.07 16.97 16.27
CA THR A 646 21.63 17.99 15.38
C THR A 646 20.54 18.82 14.72
N VAL A 647 20.78 20.11 14.58
CA VAL A 647 20.00 21.00 13.69
C VAL A 647 20.88 21.35 12.49
N GLN A 648 20.45 20.97 11.29
CA GLN A 648 21.05 21.46 10.05
C GLN A 648 20.35 22.75 9.63
N PHE A 649 21.13 23.79 9.37
CA PHE A 649 20.68 25.07 8.83
C PHE A 649 21.33 25.33 7.48
N VAL A 650 20.53 25.69 6.49
CA VAL A 650 21.00 25.99 5.14
C VAL A 650 20.98 27.49 4.91
N GLN A 651 22.15 28.11 4.72
CA GLN A 651 22.28 29.57 4.69
C GLN A 651 21.57 30.20 3.49
N SER A 652 21.66 29.58 2.31
CA SER A 652 21.06 30.12 1.08
C SER A 652 19.53 30.15 1.14
N THR A 653 18.91 29.06 1.61
CA THR A 653 17.44 28.87 1.61
C THR A 653 16.79 29.21 2.95
N GLN A 654 17.59 29.40 4.01
CA GLN A 654 17.15 29.59 5.39
C GLN A 654 16.33 28.41 5.95
N GLN A 655 16.45 27.22 5.34
CA GLN A 655 15.76 26.01 5.80
C GLN A 655 16.43 25.41 7.03
N GLN A 656 15.63 24.79 7.88
CA GLN A 656 16.10 24.02 9.03
C GLN A 656 15.62 22.57 8.93
N LYS A 657 16.50 21.62 9.25
CA LYS A 657 16.21 20.20 9.38
C LYS A 657 16.68 19.72 10.75
N LEU A 658 15.76 19.20 11.55
CA LEU A 658 16.06 18.57 12.82
C LEU A 658 16.49 17.13 12.56
N VAL A 659 17.51 16.65 13.27
CA VAL A 659 17.94 15.25 13.23
C VAL A 659 18.00 14.76 14.67
N ALA A 660 17.12 13.84 14.99
CA ALA A 660 17.05 13.24 16.30
C ALA A 660 18.20 12.25 16.52
N SER A 661 18.64 12.13 17.76
CA SER A 661 19.52 11.05 18.20
C SER A 661 18.70 10.02 18.97
N VAL A 662 18.91 8.73 18.66
CA VAL A 662 18.08 7.63 19.18
C VAL A 662 18.96 6.52 19.74
N ILE A 663 18.70 6.12 20.99
CA ILE A 663 19.25 4.89 21.57
C ILE A 663 18.12 3.86 21.60
N SER A 664 18.23 2.83 20.77
CA SER A 664 17.21 1.78 20.67
C SER A 664 17.51 0.59 21.58
N PHE A 665 16.50 0.14 22.33
CA PHE A 665 16.52 -1.08 23.14
C PHE A 665 15.50 -2.10 22.59
N PRO A 666 15.55 -3.36 23.05
CA PRO A 666 14.54 -4.35 22.63
C PRO A 666 13.10 -3.95 22.99
N THR A 667 12.88 -3.19 24.08
CA THR A 667 11.54 -2.89 24.61
C THR A 667 11.16 -1.41 24.60
N GLU A 668 12.08 -0.51 24.26
CA GLU A 668 11.85 0.94 24.23
C GLU A 668 12.97 1.63 23.47
N ASP A 669 12.74 2.87 23.02
CA ASP A 669 13.78 3.74 22.48
C ASP A 669 13.83 5.04 23.29
N LEU A 670 15.03 5.51 23.62
CA LEU A 670 15.26 6.89 24.07
C LEU A 670 15.46 7.76 22.83
N PHE A 671 14.61 8.76 22.68
CA PHE A 671 14.56 9.66 21.54
C PHE A 671 14.86 11.09 22.00
N VAL A 672 15.86 11.73 21.40
CA VAL A 672 16.36 13.04 21.85
C VAL A 672 16.42 13.99 20.66
N VAL A 673 15.78 15.16 20.80
CA VAL A 673 15.78 16.22 19.79
C VAL A 673 16.22 17.54 20.42
N TYR A 674 17.13 18.20 19.73
CA TYR A 674 17.54 19.58 20.00
C TYR A 674 16.79 20.51 19.04
N ARG A 675 16.10 21.51 19.58
CA ARG A 675 15.24 22.45 18.84
C ARG A 675 15.85 23.85 18.70
N GLY A 676 17.13 24.01 19.01
CA GLY A 676 17.80 25.30 19.08
C GLY A 676 17.81 25.88 20.50
N VAL A 677 18.15 27.15 20.61
CA VAL A 677 18.15 27.89 21.89
C VAL A 677 16.88 28.73 22.02
N ASN A 678 16.40 28.90 23.26
CA ASN A 678 15.30 29.82 23.55
C ASN A 678 15.78 31.29 23.59
N THR A 679 14.90 32.22 23.97
CA THR A 679 15.24 33.65 24.08
C THR A 679 16.18 33.98 25.24
N GLU A 680 16.30 33.09 26.22
CA GLU A 680 17.15 33.24 27.41
C GLU A 680 18.55 32.63 27.20
N GLY A 681 18.73 31.86 26.12
CA GLY A 681 19.99 31.18 25.78
C GLY A 681 19.97 29.68 26.05
N ASP A 682 18.92 29.17 26.71
CA ASP A 682 18.83 27.77 27.12
C ASP A 682 18.63 26.82 25.95
N LEU A 683 19.16 25.61 26.04
CA LEU A 683 18.97 24.57 25.05
C LEU A 683 17.53 24.04 25.12
N SER A 684 16.78 24.18 24.03
CA SER A 684 15.42 23.66 23.89
C SER A 684 15.45 22.19 23.48
N MET A 685 14.94 21.32 24.35
CA MET A 685 15.00 19.87 24.20
C MET A 685 13.60 19.25 24.14
N ASP A 686 13.41 18.27 23.25
CA ASP A 686 12.25 17.35 23.23
C ASP A 686 12.79 15.93 23.37
N VAL A 687 12.54 15.32 24.53
CA VAL A 687 13.03 13.99 24.88
C VAL A 687 11.87 13.05 25.12
N ARG A 688 11.91 11.86 24.52
CA ARG A 688 10.85 10.86 24.61
C ARG A 688 11.38 9.47 24.89
N VAL A 689 10.59 8.70 25.64
CA VAL A 689 10.74 7.26 25.76
C VAL A 689 9.60 6.60 25.01
N ASN A 690 9.93 5.81 23.98
CA ASN A 690 9.00 5.16 23.07
C ASN A 690 8.94 3.65 23.30
N PRO A 691 7.99 3.12 24.09
CA PRO A 691 7.94 1.69 24.39
C PRO A 691 7.59 0.85 23.15
N LEU A 692 8.21 -0.31 23.00
CA LEU A 692 7.90 -1.34 22.02
C LEU A 692 7.99 -0.92 20.54
N ILE A 693 8.59 0.22 20.22
CA ILE A 693 8.71 0.70 18.84
C ILE A 693 9.47 -0.29 17.93
N SER A 694 10.45 -1.00 18.49
CA SER A 694 11.17 -2.10 17.82
C SER A 694 10.23 -3.20 17.29
N PHE A 695 9.09 -3.44 17.94
CA PHE A 695 8.09 -4.42 17.51
C PHE A 695 7.30 -3.93 16.29
N VAL A 696 7.08 -2.60 16.17
CA VAL A 696 6.51 -2.02 14.94
C VAL A 696 7.45 -2.30 13.77
N TRP A 697 8.75 -2.02 13.93
CA TRP A 697 9.75 -2.25 12.89
C TRP A 697 9.89 -3.74 12.53
N ALA A 698 10.04 -4.61 13.54
CA ALA A 698 10.17 -6.05 13.33
C ALA A 698 8.90 -6.66 12.70
N GLY A 699 7.73 -6.25 13.17
CA GLY A 699 6.45 -6.71 12.63
C GLY A 699 6.21 -6.22 11.20
N PHE A 700 6.59 -4.99 10.90
CA PHE A 700 6.54 -4.43 9.55
C PHE A 700 7.49 -5.16 8.59
N PHE A 701 8.72 -5.45 9.03
CA PHE A 701 9.66 -6.28 8.26
C PHE A 701 9.07 -7.66 7.97
N LEU A 702 8.49 -8.34 8.98
CA LEU A 702 7.81 -9.62 8.79
C LEU A 702 6.64 -9.53 7.81
N LEU A 703 5.84 -8.46 7.89
CA LEU A 703 4.75 -8.19 6.96
C LEU A 703 5.25 -8.11 5.51
N MET A 704 6.26 -7.28 5.27
CA MET A 704 6.86 -7.12 3.93
C MET A 704 7.49 -8.42 3.44
N ALA A 705 8.26 -9.13 4.29
CA ALA A 705 8.88 -10.41 3.95
C ALA A 705 7.83 -11.47 3.56
N GLY A 706 6.72 -11.56 4.30
CA GLY A 706 5.61 -12.47 3.96
C GLY A 706 5.00 -12.18 2.60
N ILE A 707 4.88 -10.90 2.23
CA ILE A 707 4.32 -10.50 0.93
C ILE A 707 5.32 -10.67 -0.21
N VAL A 708 6.62 -10.43 0.01
CA VAL A 708 7.69 -10.76 -0.96
C VAL A 708 7.60 -12.24 -1.34
N VAL A 709 7.57 -13.12 -0.33
CA VAL A 709 7.42 -14.57 -0.55
C VAL A 709 6.13 -14.87 -1.33
N SER A 710 5.02 -14.20 -1.00
CA SER A 710 3.74 -14.43 -1.65
C SER A 710 3.67 -13.96 -3.10
N THR A 711 4.43 -12.91 -3.43
CA THR A 711 4.43 -12.25 -4.74
C THR A 711 5.32 -12.99 -5.73
N PHE A 712 6.54 -13.32 -5.31
CA PHE A 712 7.56 -13.88 -6.20
C PHE A 712 7.65 -15.41 -6.16
N GLY A 713 7.15 -16.06 -5.11
CA GLY A 713 7.25 -17.50 -5.00
C GLY A 713 6.31 -18.28 -5.92
N ARG A 714 6.65 -19.56 -6.20
CA ARG A 714 5.89 -20.40 -7.13
C ARG A 714 4.53 -20.76 -6.53
N ARG A 715 3.46 -20.61 -7.33
CA ARG A 715 2.13 -21.12 -7.00
C ARG A 715 2.02 -22.57 -7.46
N GLY A 716 1.93 -23.51 -6.52
CA GLY A 716 1.65 -24.92 -6.85
C GLY A 716 0.39 -25.13 -7.73
N ALA A 717 -0.55 -24.17 -7.74
CA ALA A 717 -1.76 -24.22 -8.57
C ALA A 717 -1.50 -24.12 -10.09
N SER A 718 -0.38 -23.53 -10.53
CA SER A 718 -0.08 -23.41 -11.98
C SER A 718 0.15 -24.77 -12.64
N ARG A 719 0.49 -25.80 -11.85
CA ARG A 719 0.67 -27.17 -12.35
C ARG A 719 -0.66 -27.91 -12.52
N LYS A 720 -1.73 -27.49 -11.83
CA LYS A 720 -3.07 -28.08 -11.94
C LYS A 720 -3.85 -27.54 -13.14
N LEU A 721 -3.74 -26.24 -13.45
CA LEU A 721 -4.41 -25.68 -14.65
C LEU A 721 -3.77 -26.18 -15.94
N ALA A 722 -2.44 -26.21 -16.03
CA ALA A 722 -1.75 -26.82 -17.16
C ALA A 722 -2.04 -28.33 -17.29
N GLY A 723 -2.15 -29.04 -16.16
CA GLY A 723 -2.51 -30.46 -16.16
C GLY A 723 -3.95 -30.72 -16.61
N VAL A 724 -4.90 -29.84 -16.25
CA VAL A 724 -6.30 -29.92 -16.73
C VAL A 724 -6.39 -29.59 -18.21
N GLU A 725 -5.68 -28.56 -18.69
CA GLU A 725 -5.61 -28.22 -20.13
C GLU A 725 -4.95 -29.35 -20.94
N ASP A 726 -3.89 -29.98 -20.42
CA ASP A 726 -3.23 -31.15 -21.04
C ASP A 726 -4.13 -32.40 -21.03
N GLU A 727 -4.93 -32.60 -19.97
CA GLU A 727 -5.83 -33.74 -19.81
C GLU A 727 -7.11 -33.58 -20.64
N GLU A 728 -7.70 -32.37 -20.71
CA GLU A 728 -8.76 -32.02 -21.65
C GLU A 728 -8.30 -32.18 -23.10
N ALA A 729 -7.11 -31.66 -23.46
CA ALA A 729 -6.56 -31.83 -24.81
C ALA A 729 -6.31 -33.31 -25.16
N ARG A 730 -5.88 -34.12 -24.18
CA ARG A 730 -5.68 -35.56 -24.35
C ARG A 730 -7.00 -36.32 -24.50
N LEU A 731 -8.05 -35.92 -23.77
CA LEU A 731 -9.39 -36.48 -23.87
C LEU A 731 -10.08 -36.09 -25.17
N GLU A 732 -9.96 -34.84 -25.62
CA GLU A 732 -10.44 -34.38 -26.93
C GLU A 732 -9.73 -35.11 -28.08
N ALA A 733 -8.41 -35.33 -27.99
CA ALA A 733 -7.66 -36.10 -28.97
C ALA A 733 -8.12 -37.56 -29.01
N LYS A 734 -8.46 -38.16 -27.86
CA LYS A 734 -9.06 -39.50 -27.78
C LYS A 734 -10.46 -39.55 -28.38
N ALA A 735 -11.31 -38.55 -28.11
CA ALA A 735 -12.66 -38.46 -28.65
C ALA A 735 -12.65 -38.29 -30.18
N LYS A 736 -11.79 -37.42 -30.72
CA LYS A 736 -11.60 -37.25 -32.17
C LYS A 736 -11.12 -38.54 -32.85
N LYS A 737 -10.26 -39.30 -32.20
CA LYS A 737 -9.76 -40.59 -32.68
C LYS A 737 -10.82 -41.70 -32.64
N ALA A 738 -11.75 -41.63 -31.69
CA ALA A 738 -12.89 -42.53 -31.60
C ALA A 738 -13.94 -42.22 -32.69
N THR A 739 -14.14 -40.95 -33.04
CA THR A 739 -15.07 -40.53 -34.11
C THR A 739 -14.51 -40.70 -35.52
N SER A 740 -13.20 -40.88 -35.68
CA SER A 740 -12.56 -41.12 -36.99
C SER A 740 -12.40 -42.61 -37.33
N GLY A 741 -12.79 -43.52 -36.41
CA GLY A 741 -12.81 -44.95 -36.63
C GLY A 741 -14.16 -45.38 -37.19
N ASP A 742 -14.14 -45.97 -38.38
CA ASP A 742 -15.30 -46.53 -39.07
C ASP A 742 -15.91 -47.70 -38.26
N ALA A 743 -16.88 -47.41 -37.41
CA ALA A 743 -17.80 -48.40 -36.84
C ALA A 743 -19.06 -47.69 -36.32
N GLY A 744 -20.19 -47.94 -36.98
CA GLY A 744 -21.51 -47.51 -36.52
C GLY A 744 -21.80 -48.06 -35.12
N GLY A 745 -21.90 -47.16 -34.13
CA GLY A 745 -22.26 -47.53 -32.76
C GLY A 745 -22.37 -46.29 -31.87
N VAL A 746 -23.56 -46.12 -31.29
CA VAL A 746 -23.98 -45.24 -30.17
C VAL A 746 -22.93 -44.25 -29.64
N VAL A 747 -23.22 -42.95 -29.81
CA VAL A 747 -22.44 -41.85 -29.20
C VAL A 747 -22.82 -41.70 -27.73
N VAL A 748 -21.92 -42.08 -26.82
CA VAL A 748 -22.02 -41.76 -25.38
C VAL A 748 -21.31 -40.42 -25.15
N ALA A 749 -22.06 -39.35 -24.92
CA ALA A 749 -21.51 -38.07 -24.48
C ALA A 749 -21.26 -38.11 -22.97
N ALA A 750 -20.00 -38.29 -22.55
CA ALA A 750 -19.60 -38.15 -21.15
C ALA A 750 -19.41 -36.66 -20.80
N SER A 751 -20.19 -36.14 -19.84
CA SER A 751 -19.90 -34.87 -19.18
C SER A 751 -19.08 -35.14 -17.92
N TYR A 752 -17.94 -34.47 -17.78
CA TYR A 752 -17.06 -34.61 -16.62
C TYR A 752 -17.25 -33.39 -15.70
N GLU A 753 -17.71 -33.61 -14.47
CA GLU A 753 -17.76 -32.58 -13.43
C GLU A 753 -16.69 -32.89 -12.37
N ALA A 754 -15.66 -32.04 -12.28
CA ALA A 754 -14.63 -32.15 -11.25
C ALA A 754 -15.09 -31.40 -9.98
N SER A 755 -15.39 -32.13 -8.91
CA SER A 755 -15.62 -31.53 -7.59
C SER A 755 -14.32 -31.48 -6.78
N ILE A 756 -14.05 -30.35 -6.13
CA ILE A 756 -12.89 -30.17 -5.24
C ILE A 756 -13.39 -30.28 -3.80
N GLU A 757 -13.11 -31.40 -3.14
CA GLU A 757 -13.37 -31.54 -1.71
C GLU A 757 -12.37 -30.76 -0.84
N SER A 758 -12.89 -30.33 0.31
CA SER A 758 -12.37 -29.26 1.19
C SER A 758 -11.04 -29.51 1.92
N ASP A 759 -10.41 -30.68 1.79
CA ASP A 759 -9.09 -30.96 2.35
C ASP A 759 -8.10 -31.18 1.20
N GLY A 760 -7.20 -30.21 0.99
CA GLY A 760 -6.30 -30.07 -0.17
C GLY A 760 -5.25 -31.16 -0.37
N ALA A 761 -5.65 -32.43 -0.32
CA ALA A 761 -4.83 -33.62 -0.51
C ALA A 761 -5.36 -34.60 -1.57
N ARG A 762 -6.64 -34.54 -2.00
CA ARG A 762 -7.13 -35.40 -3.10
C ARG A 762 -8.12 -34.69 -4.01
N THR A 763 -7.96 -34.92 -5.31
CA THR A 763 -9.00 -34.69 -6.33
C THR A 763 -9.59 -36.07 -6.61
N VAL A 764 -10.89 -36.25 -6.39
CA VAL A 764 -11.63 -37.43 -6.85
C VAL A 764 -12.42 -36.97 -8.06
N VAL A 765 -12.15 -37.56 -9.22
CA VAL A 765 -12.98 -37.39 -10.42
C VAL A 765 -14.00 -38.51 -10.36
N GLU A 766 -15.27 -38.19 -10.09
CA GLU A 766 -16.34 -39.17 -10.24
C GLU A 766 -16.82 -39.18 -11.69
N GLU A 767 -16.80 -40.37 -12.29
CA GLU A 767 -17.32 -40.60 -13.64
C GLU A 767 -18.83 -40.83 -13.55
N ARG A 768 -19.64 -39.87 -14.03
CA ARG A 768 -21.08 -40.09 -14.24
C ARG A 768 -21.34 -40.32 -15.73
N ALA A 769 -21.60 -41.56 -16.10
CA ALA A 769 -22.08 -41.90 -17.44
C ALA A 769 -23.56 -41.49 -17.56
N VAL A 770 -23.86 -40.51 -18.42
CA VAL A 770 -25.24 -40.22 -18.85
C VAL A 770 -25.48 -40.98 -20.15
N VAL A 771 -26.35 -41.99 -20.11
CA VAL A 771 -26.79 -42.72 -21.30
C VAL A 771 -27.90 -41.92 -21.96
N VAL A 772 -27.64 -41.35 -23.14
CA VAL A 772 -28.67 -40.77 -24.00
C VAL A 772 -29.03 -41.81 -25.06
N THR A 773 -30.21 -42.43 -24.94
CA THR A 773 -30.76 -43.29 -25.99
C THR A 773 -31.42 -42.42 -27.06
N ALA A 774 -30.94 -42.49 -28.29
CA ALA A 774 -31.65 -41.94 -29.44
C ALA A 774 -32.82 -42.88 -29.81
N SER A 775 -34.06 -42.42 -29.67
CA SER A 775 -35.22 -43.09 -30.29
C SER A 775 -35.40 -42.55 -31.71
N SER A 776 -35.22 -43.42 -32.69
CA SER A 776 -35.64 -43.19 -34.07
C SER A 776 -37.11 -43.56 -34.23
N SER A 777 -37.95 -42.62 -34.65
CA SER A 777 -39.13 -42.92 -35.48
C SER A 777 -39.68 -41.64 -36.09
N ASP A 778 -39.60 -41.58 -37.43
CA ASP A 778 -40.57 -40.90 -38.28
C ASP A 778 -42.00 -41.25 -37.84
N ASP A 779 -42.88 -40.25 -37.73
CA ASP A 779 -44.08 -40.15 -38.57
C ASP A 779 -44.89 -38.89 -38.23
N GLY A 780 -45.57 -38.38 -39.27
CA GLY A 780 -46.22 -37.09 -39.30
C GLY A 780 -47.65 -37.02 -38.74
N ALA A 781 -48.07 -35.76 -38.61
CA ALA A 781 -49.43 -35.22 -38.80
C ALA A 781 -50.48 -35.27 -37.66
N GLU A 782 -51.06 -34.08 -37.48
CA GLU A 782 -52.46 -33.73 -37.13
C GLU A 782 -53.00 -33.64 -35.67
N ASN A 783 -53.46 -32.41 -35.39
CA ASN A 783 -54.71 -31.97 -34.74
C ASN A 783 -55.03 -32.21 -33.24
N ALA A 784 -54.99 -31.07 -32.53
CA ALA A 784 -56.04 -30.50 -31.66
C ALA A 784 -56.32 -31.07 -30.23
N PRO A 785 -56.87 -30.26 -29.30
CA PRO A 785 -56.67 -30.37 -27.84
C PRO A 785 -57.92 -30.85 -27.06
N ALA A 786 -57.72 -31.34 -25.82
CA ALA A 786 -58.72 -31.29 -24.74
C ALA A 786 -58.12 -31.72 -23.37
N ASP A 787 -58.36 -30.86 -22.37
CA ASP A 787 -58.94 -31.14 -21.05
C ASP A 787 -58.29 -32.06 -19.98
N ASP A 788 -57.91 -31.38 -18.89
CA ASP A 788 -58.50 -31.46 -17.54
C ASP A 788 -57.93 -32.42 -16.47
N GLU A 789 -57.99 -31.87 -15.24
CA GLU A 789 -57.81 -32.42 -13.89
C GLU A 789 -56.41 -33.00 -13.54
N GLY A 790 -55.75 -32.66 -12.44
CA GLY A 790 -56.21 -32.24 -11.13
C GLY A 790 -55.44 -33.07 -10.09
N GLY A 791 -54.66 -32.46 -9.19
CA GLY A 791 -53.91 -33.26 -8.20
C GLY A 791 -52.96 -32.47 -7.30
N LYS A 792 -53.48 -32.10 -6.13
CA LYS A 792 -52.85 -31.33 -5.05
C LYS A 792 -51.70 -32.06 -4.32
N ARG A 793 -50.73 -31.23 -3.89
CA ARG A 793 -50.05 -31.15 -2.57
C ARG A 793 -49.39 -32.40 -1.95
N GLY A 794 -48.11 -32.21 -1.60
CA GLY A 794 -47.34 -32.92 -0.59
C GLY A 794 -45.98 -32.28 -0.46
#